data_AF-A0A9P9NTW3-F1
#
_entry.id   AF-A0A9P9NTW3-F1
#
_cell.length_a   1.000
_cell.length_b   1.000
_cell.length_c   1.000
_cell.angle_alpha   90.00
_cell.angle_beta   90.00
_cell.angle_gamma   90.00
#
_symmetry.space_group_name_H-M   'P 1'
#
loop_
_entity.id
_entity.type
_entity.pdbx_description
1 polymer ?
#
loop_
_entity_poly.entity_id
_entity_poly.type
_entity_poly.pdbx_seq_one_letter_code
_entity_poly.pdbx_strand_id
1 'polypeptide(L)'
;MSLSKVKHIVLVLSGKGGVGKSSITTQLALSLSLAGHSVGILDIDLTGPSIPRLFGIESAKVTQAPGGWIPVPVHSANPAAGIGSLSCMSLGFLLRERGDAVVWRGPKKTAMVRQFLSDVLWGEIDYLLIDTPPGTSDEHISLAETLLKNALPGQVAGAVVVTTPQAVATADVKKELNFCTKTGINVIGVVENMSGFVCPNCSECTNVFSSGGGKVMAQEFGVRFLASVPIDPQFVMLVETGRKPSYPVGTEVNGQDIGSSNNGCDTSYVKEPGMLVEKYKDCSLCPIFEAVARDTPFLCRVPQYNDFGLKIGPGIQSTQSYSSLPIRILHPLLNSCPKFTPFNMASRPSDAEKDGIARAETPPDFKQSVMAVQEENLSFWTRMGCTTESFKKRTSVPGQNALNQTMKPRHLHMIAIGGSIGAGFFVGSGSALYRGGPGTLLIDFLIMGFMIFNVVYALGELAVMYPVSGGFYTYSTRFIDPSWGFAMGWNYVFQWAIVLPLELVVASVTTQYWNKDIDPAVWVAIFLAAIIAINVFGILGYAEEEFWSSILKLGAIVAFMVIGLVLVLGGGPSGYKYDAYWGARLWHDPGAFKNGFKGVCSVFVTAAFAFSGTELVGLAAAEAKNPATALPGAIKQVFWRITCFYIIGLLFIGLLVSSTDQRLLGSGAVIDVNASPFVIVGEDAGLHGYNHFMNAIILISVISIGNSGVFGGSRTLCALSEQGYAPRIFSYIDKSGRPLFATMLILACGAIGFVNAAASGPVIFEWLLALSGLAALFTWASICVAHIRFRAAWKHHGHTLDEIPFKAAGGVWGSWCGLILIILVLAAQFYTALYPLGNSGKLGSAEDWFKAMLGLPVVLGFWAVGYLWKRTGWLTLDKIDVDTGRREVNWEIINETKQKIAGFPAWKRVLHALF
;
A
#
# COMPACT_ATOMS: atom_id res chain seq x y z
N MET A 1 -31.40 -24.48 24.55
CA MET A 1 -30.47 -24.06 23.47
C MET A 1 -29.66 -25.27 23.04
N SER A 2 -29.37 -25.42 21.74
CA SER A 2 -28.62 -26.55 21.15
C SER A 2 -27.36 -26.96 21.93
N LEU A 3 -26.55 -25.99 22.37
CA LEU A 3 -25.27 -26.27 23.05
C LEU A 3 -25.41 -26.67 24.52
N SER A 4 -26.59 -26.54 25.15
CA SER A 4 -26.73 -26.75 26.62
C SER A 4 -26.38 -28.16 27.12
N LYS A 5 -26.36 -29.15 26.23
CA LYS A 5 -26.08 -30.56 26.51
C LYS A 5 -24.65 -31.00 26.11
N VAL A 6 -23.84 -30.05 25.67
CA VAL A 6 -22.43 -30.26 25.32
C VAL A 6 -21.58 -29.99 26.55
N LYS A 7 -20.74 -30.93 27.00
CA LYS A 7 -19.90 -30.68 28.20
C LYS A 7 -18.71 -29.77 27.90
N HIS A 8 -17.96 -30.07 26.84
CA HIS A 8 -16.75 -29.32 26.47
C HIS A 8 -16.76 -28.94 25.00
N ILE A 9 -16.52 -27.65 24.71
CA ILE A 9 -16.35 -27.13 23.35
C ILE A 9 -14.87 -26.82 23.13
N VAL A 10 -14.28 -27.44 22.10
CA VAL A 10 -12.88 -27.24 21.70
C VAL A 10 -12.83 -26.71 20.28
N LEU A 11 -12.14 -25.59 20.09
CA LEU A 11 -11.94 -24.95 18.79
C LEU A 11 -10.65 -25.49 18.15
N VAL A 12 -10.66 -25.78 16.85
CA VAL A 12 -9.46 -26.12 16.08
C VAL A 12 -9.16 -24.98 15.11
N LEU A 13 -8.15 -24.17 15.44
CA LEU A 13 -7.88 -22.88 14.80
C LEU A 13 -6.57 -22.88 14.00
N SER A 14 -6.47 -22.04 12.97
CA SER A 14 -5.20 -21.70 12.32
C SER A 14 -5.30 -20.41 11.54
N GLY A 15 -4.27 -19.56 11.66
CA GLY A 15 -4.14 -18.34 10.86
C GLY A 15 -3.87 -18.59 9.37
N LYS A 16 -3.56 -19.83 8.96
CA LYS A 16 -3.21 -20.18 7.58
C LYS A 16 -4.07 -21.31 6.99
N GLY A 17 -4.39 -21.18 5.70
CA GLY A 17 -5.04 -22.23 4.90
C GLY A 17 -4.10 -23.39 4.58
N GLY A 18 -4.62 -24.61 4.51
CA GLY A 18 -3.85 -25.78 4.07
C GLY A 18 -2.89 -26.39 5.10
N VAL A 19 -2.92 -25.98 6.37
CA VAL A 19 -2.09 -26.59 7.43
C VAL A 19 -2.60 -27.95 7.94
N GLY A 20 -3.72 -28.44 7.38
CA GLY A 20 -4.36 -29.70 7.79
C GLY A 20 -5.25 -29.62 9.04
N LYS A 21 -5.91 -28.49 9.31
CA LYS A 21 -6.84 -28.36 10.47
C LYS A 21 -7.85 -29.51 10.55
N SER A 22 -8.57 -29.76 9.47
CA SER A 22 -9.61 -30.79 9.43
C SER A 22 -9.06 -32.20 9.64
N SER A 23 -7.81 -32.50 9.23
CA SER A 23 -7.19 -33.79 9.52
C SER A 23 -6.78 -33.91 11.00
N ILE A 24 -6.33 -32.82 11.63
CA ILE A 24 -6.12 -32.76 13.08
C ILE A 24 -7.46 -32.95 13.82
N THR A 25 -8.52 -32.26 13.40
CA THR A 25 -9.88 -32.37 13.97
C THR A 25 -10.39 -33.81 13.91
N THR A 26 -10.27 -34.46 12.76
CA THR A 26 -10.69 -35.86 12.55
C THR A 26 -9.93 -36.83 13.47
N GLN A 27 -8.61 -36.71 13.55
CA GLN A 27 -7.79 -37.61 14.37
C GLN A 27 -8.00 -37.41 15.87
N LEU A 28 -8.20 -36.16 16.30
CA LEU A 28 -8.57 -35.84 17.68
C LEU A 28 -9.94 -36.44 18.03
N ALA A 29 -10.91 -36.34 17.12
CA ALA A 29 -12.25 -36.92 17.32
C ALA A 29 -12.22 -38.44 17.43
N LEU A 30 -11.49 -39.11 16.54
CA LEU A 30 -11.31 -40.57 16.57
C LEU A 30 -10.65 -41.02 17.87
N SER A 31 -9.62 -40.30 18.33
CA SER A 31 -8.90 -40.64 19.58
C SER A 31 -9.75 -40.42 20.84
N LEU A 32 -10.55 -39.35 20.89
CA LEU A 32 -11.50 -39.12 21.98
C LEU A 32 -12.61 -40.20 22.01
N SER A 33 -13.09 -40.59 20.82
CA SER A 33 -14.07 -41.67 20.67
C SER A 33 -13.49 -43.03 21.12
N LEU A 34 -12.23 -43.32 20.78
CA LEU A 34 -11.50 -44.50 21.27
C LEU A 34 -11.30 -44.51 22.79
N ALA A 35 -11.24 -43.33 23.41
CA ALA A 35 -11.22 -43.18 24.87
C ALA A 35 -12.62 -43.32 25.52
N GLY A 36 -13.65 -43.66 24.75
CA GLY A 36 -15.01 -43.88 25.23
C GLY A 36 -15.89 -42.63 25.30
N HIS A 37 -15.41 -41.48 24.83
CA HIS A 37 -16.17 -40.23 24.87
C HIS A 37 -17.16 -40.10 23.71
N SER A 38 -18.31 -39.50 23.99
CA SER A 38 -19.26 -39.07 22.97
C SER A 38 -18.78 -37.75 22.32
N VAL A 39 -18.57 -37.76 21.00
CA VAL A 39 -17.93 -36.66 20.27
C VAL A 39 -18.82 -36.14 19.14
N GLY A 40 -18.93 -34.82 19.05
CA GLY A 40 -19.50 -34.10 17.91
C GLY A 40 -18.42 -33.32 17.17
N ILE A 41 -18.50 -33.24 15.84
CA ILE A 41 -17.69 -32.33 15.02
C ILE A 41 -18.58 -31.33 14.29
N LEU A 42 -18.36 -30.04 14.53
CA LEU A 42 -18.99 -28.98 13.77
C LEU A 42 -17.98 -28.37 12.79
N ASP A 43 -18.22 -28.57 11.51
CA ASP A 43 -17.44 -27.97 10.42
C ASP A 43 -18.05 -26.62 10.03
N ILE A 44 -17.36 -25.54 10.40
CA ILE A 44 -17.75 -24.16 10.05
C ILE A 44 -16.88 -23.57 8.94
N ASP A 45 -16.00 -24.36 8.30
CA ASP A 45 -15.33 -23.93 7.06
C ASP A 45 -16.32 -24.00 5.90
N LEU A 46 -17.23 -23.02 5.86
CA LEU A 46 -18.32 -22.94 4.90
C LEU A 46 -17.83 -22.91 3.44
N THR A 47 -16.57 -22.53 3.20
CA THR A 47 -16.01 -22.36 1.85
C THR A 47 -15.30 -23.60 1.34
N GLY A 48 -14.79 -24.45 2.24
CA GLY A 48 -14.11 -25.69 1.89
C GLY A 48 -14.42 -26.83 2.86
N PRO A 49 -15.71 -27.20 3.05
CA PRO A 49 -16.08 -28.22 4.03
C PRO A 49 -15.46 -29.56 3.67
N SER A 50 -14.61 -30.09 4.56
CA SER A 50 -13.82 -31.31 4.28
C SER A 50 -14.14 -32.48 5.20
N ILE A 51 -14.80 -32.22 6.33
CA ILE A 51 -15.13 -33.25 7.33
C ILE A 51 -15.99 -34.39 6.76
N PRO A 52 -17.05 -34.16 5.95
CA PRO A 52 -17.83 -35.25 5.36
C PRO A 52 -16.98 -36.22 4.52
N ARG A 53 -15.95 -35.70 3.82
CA ARG A 53 -15.01 -36.48 3.02
C ARG A 53 -14.08 -37.31 3.89
N LEU A 54 -13.53 -36.70 4.94
CA LEU A 54 -12.60 -37.38 5.84
C LEU A 54 -13.22 -38.58 6.58
N PHE A 55 -14.55 -38.59 6.74
CA PHE A 55 -15.28 -39.73 7.31
C PHE A 55 -15.95 -40.63 6.27
N GLY A 56 -15.83 -40.33 4.98
CA GLY A 56 -16.44 -41.11 3.90
C GLY A 56 -17.99 -41.11 3.92
N ILE A 57 -18.60 -40.04 4.42
CA ILE A 57 -20.05 -39.88 4.59
C ILE A 57 -20.63 -38.71 3.76
N GLU A 58 -19.90 -38.24 2.74
CA GLU A 58 -20.30 -37.13 1.86
C GLU A 58 -21.66 -37.30 1.16
N SER A 59 -22.19 -38.52 1.05
CA SER A 59 -23.52 -38.78 0.48
C SER A 59 -24.66 -38.63 1.48
N ALA A 60 -24.37 -38.49 2.77
CA ALA A 60 -25.38 -38.30 3.79
C ALA A 60 -26.07 -36.94 3.63
N LYS A 61 -27.31 -36.86 4.11
CA LYS A 61 -28.09 -35.63 4.17
C LYS A 61 -28.51 -35.36 5.60
N VAL A 62 -28.56 -34.08 5.97
CA VAL A 62 -29.03 -33.66 7.29
C VAL A 62 -30.50 -34.01 7.43
N THR A 63 -30.87 -34.63 8.56
CA THR A 63 -32.27 -34.86 8.90
C THR A 63 -32.81 -33.69 9.70
N GLN A 64 -33.90 -33.10 9.23
CA GLN A 64 -34.60 -32.03 9.95
C GLN A 64 -35.64 -32.64 10.89
N ALA A 65 -35.64 -32.19 12.15
CA ALA A 65 -36.55 -32.65 13.19
C ALA A 65 -37.25 -31.46 13.86
N PRO A 66 -38.37 -31.66 14.60
CA PRO A 66 -38.99 -30.60 15.38
C PRO A 66 -37.96 -29.98 16.35
N GLY A 67 -37.65 -28.70 16.15
CA GLY A 67 -36.69 -27.96 16.97
C GLY A 67 -35.26 -27.86 16.42
N GLY A 68 -34.94 -28.44 15.25
CA GLY A 68 -33.62 -28.25 14.65
C GLY A 68 -33.16 -29.31 13.65
N TRP A 69 -31.84 -29.43 13.51
CA TRP A 69 -31.18 -30.41 12.65
C TRP A 69 -30.50 -31.50 13.48
N ILE A 70 -30.69 -32.76 13.10
CA ILE A 70 -29.98 -33.88 13.72
C ILE A 70 -28.60 -34.00 13.06
N PRO A 71 -27.49 -34.03 13.84
CA PRO A 71 -26.16 -34.23 13.27
C PRO A 71 -26.04 -35.61 12.61
N VAL A 72 -25.22 -35.72 11.57
CA VAL A 72 -25.05 -36.96 10.82
C VAL A 72 -24.17 -37.92 11.62
N PRO A 73 -24.63 -39.15 11.94
CA PRO A 73 -23.81 -40.12 12.67
C PRO A 73 -22.67 -40.63 11.78
N VAL A 74 -21.45 -40.62 12.32
CA VAL A 74 -20.29 -41.31 11.73
C VAL A 74 -20.29 -42.77 12.19
N HIS A 75 -20.41 -42.99 13.49
CA HIS A 75 -20.64 -44.31 14.08
C HIS A 75 -21.33 -44.21 15.44
N SER A 76 -22.04 -45.27 15.83
CA SER A 76 -22.66 -45.36 17.16
C SER A 76 -21.63 -45.74 18.22
N ALA A 77 -21.98 -45.54 19.49
CA ALA A 77 -21.17 -46.02 20.60
C ALA A 77 -21.12 -47.56 20.60
N ASN A 78 -19.97 -48.12 20.95
CA ASN A 78 -19.77 -49.53 21.20
C ASN A 78 -19.19 -49.72 22.61
N PRO A 79 -20.06 -49.83 23.63
CA PRO A 79 -19.63 -49.97 25.02
C PRO A 79 -18.78 -51.22 25.28
N ALA A 80 -19.01 -52.31 24.54
CA ALA A 80 -18.25 -53.55 24.67
C ALA A 80 -16.77 -53.38 24.26
N ALA A 81 -16.49 -52.47 23.32
CA ALA A 81 -15.14 -52.14 22.88
C ALA A 81 -14.58 -50.87 23.55
N GLY A 82 -15.33 -50.24 24.46
CA GLY A 82 -14.96 -48.96 25.08
C GLY A 82 -14.97 -47.77 24.13
N ILE A 83 -15.72 -47.84 23.02
CA ILE A 83 -15.76 -46.80 21.98
C ILE A 83 -17.01 -45.93 22.15
N GLY A 84 -16.84 -44.61 22.18
CA GLY A 84 -17.94 -43.64 22.24
C GLY A 84 -18.63 -43.41 20.90
N SER A 85 -19.70 -42.60 20.88
CA SER A 85 -20.39 -42.25 19.63
C SER A 85 -19.72 -41.06 18.94
N LEU A 86 -19.69 -41.03 17.61
CA LEU A 86 -19.19 -39.90 16.83
C LEU A 86 -20.23 -39.43 15.82
N SER A 87 -20.52 -38.13 15.81
CA SER A 87 -21.40 -37.49 14.80
C SER A 87 -20.80 -36.17 14.31
N CYS A 88 -21.23 -35.68 13.15
CA CYS A 88 -20.78 -34.40 12.62
C CYS A 88 -21.87 -33.61 11.91
N MET A 89 -21.69 -32.29 11.87
CA MET A 89 -22.49 -31.36 11.08
C MET A 89 -21.55 -30.51 10.23
N SER A 90 -21.89 -30.33 8.95
CA SER A 90 -21.11 -29.55 7.99
C SER A 90 -22.05 -28.94 6.95
N LEU A 91 -21.66 -27.80 6.38
CA LEU A 91 -22.36 -27.25 5.22
C LEU A 91 -22.36 -28.22 4.04
N GLY A 92 -21.36 -29.10 3.92
CA GLY A 92 -21.28 -30.10 2.85
C GLY A 92 -22.51 -31.01 2.73
N PHE A 93 -23.23 -31.27 3.83
CA PHE A 93 -24.47 -32.06 3.81
C PHE A 93 -25.69 -31.28 3.29
N LEU A 94 -25.63 -29.95 3.33
CA LEU A 94 -26.70 -29.04 2.91
C LEU A 94 -26.56 -28.59 1.45
N LEU A 95 -25.39 -28.80 0.83
CA LEU A 95 -25.18 -28.50 -0.59
C LEU A 95 -25.99 -29.44 -1.48
N ARG A 96 -26.39 -28.94 -2.65
CA ARG A 96 -27.16 -29.72 -3.63
C ARG A 96 -26.25 -30.74 -4.29
N GLU A 97 -25.10 -30.29 -4.78
CA GLU A 97 -24.05 -31.11 -5.38
C GLU A 97 -22.70 -30.90 -4.68
N ARG A 98 -21.83 -31.90 -4.72
CA ARG A 98 -20.54 -31.89 -4.01
C ARG A 98 -19.56 -30.82 -4.50
N GLY A 99 -19.68 -30.41 -5.77
CA GLY A 99 -18.83 -29.40 -6.39
C GLY A 99 -19.39 -27.98 -6.30
N ASP A 100 -20.53 -27.77 -5.62
CA ASP A 100 -21.16 -26.46 -5.56
C ASP A 100 -20.29 -25.48 -4.74
N ALA A 101 -19.85 -24.41 -5.38
CA ALA A 101 -19.11 -23.34 -4.72
C ALA A 101 -20.04 -22.52 -3.81
N VAL A 102 -19.59 -22.27 -2.58
CA VAL A 102 -20.34 -21.48 -1.60
C VAL A 102 -19.98 -19.99 -1.75
N VAL A 103 -20.65 -19.32 -2.68
CA VAL A 103 -20.44 -17.88 -2.97
C VAL A 103 -21.39 -17.00 -2.15
N TRP A 104 -21.18 -16.93 -0.83
CA TRP A 104 -22.05 -16.21 0.10
C TRP A 104 -21.39 -14.95 0.68
N ARG A 105 -22.15 -13.85 0.82
CA ARG A 105 -21.69 -12.62 1.48
C ARG A 105 -21.65 -12.78 3.00
N GLY A 106 -20.79 -11.98 3.68
CA GLY A 106 -20.54 -12.04 5.13
C GLY A 106 -21.77 -12.20 6.03
N PRO A 107 -22.86 -11.41 5.86
CA PRO A 107 -24.05 -11.56 6.70
C PRO A 107 -24.72 -12.94 6.60
N LYS A 108 -24.73 -13.56 5.42
CA LYS A 108 -25.30 -14.90 5.22
C LYS A 108 -24.44 -15.98 5.87
N LYS A 109 -23.10 -15.83 5.81
CA LYS A 109 -22.17 -16.73 6.51
C LYS A 109 -22.30 -16.61 8.02
N THR A 110 -22.37 -15.39 8.54
CA THR A 110 -22.63 -15.09 9.97
C THR A 110 -23.94 -15.72 10.44
N ALA A 111 -25.02 -15.59 9.65
CA ALA A 111 -26.29 -16.22 9.95
C ALA A 111 -26.19 -17.75 9.98
N MET A 112 -25.46 -18.36 9.05
CA MET A 112 -25.24 -19.81 9.01
C MET A 112 -24.45 -20.32 10.23
N VAL A 113 -23.39 -19.63 10.64
CA VAL A 113 -22.62 -19.98 11.86
C VAL A 113 -23.52 -19.94 13.09
N ARG A 114 -24.34 -18.88 13.23
CA ARG A 114 -25.31 -18.79 14.34
C ARG A 114 -26.34 -19.90 14.29
N GLN A 115 -26.80 -20.27 13.09
CA GLN A 115 -27.75 -21.35 12.89
C GLN A 115 -27.15 -22.71 13.29
N PHE A 116 -25.91 -23.01 12.89
CA PHE A 116 -25.24 -24.24 13.32
C PHE A 116 -25.09 -24.35 14.83
N LEU A 117 -24.79 -23.24 15.52
CA LEU A 117 -24.65 -23.23 16.98
C LEU A 117 -25.99 -23.26 17.73
N SER A 118 -27.10 -22.88 17.07
CA SER A 118 -28.41 -22.72 17.72
C SER A 118 -29.37 -23.86 17.41
N ASP A 119 -29.32 -24.38 16.19
CA ASP A 119 -30.34 -25.27 15.62
C ASP A 119 -29.86 -26.73 15.52
N VAL A 120 -28.57 -27.04 15.73
CA VAL A 120 -28.08 -28.43 15.66
C VAL A 120 -28.36 -29.16 16.98
N LEU A 121 -29.13 -30.24 16.93
CA LEU A 121 -29.55 -30.99 18.12
C LEU A 121 -28.48 -32.03 18.48
N TRP A 122 -27.40 -31.59 19.13
CA TRP A 122 -26.26 -32.45 19.49
C TRP A 122 -26.58 -33.60 20.45
N GLY A 123 -27.63 -33.47 21.28
CA GLY A 123 -27.87 -34.41 22.37
C GLY A 123 -26.84 -34.26 23.49
N GLU A 124 -26.75 -35.27 24.37
CA GLU A 124 -25.72 -35.32 25.42
C GLU A 124 -24.38 -35.75 24.79
N ILE A 125 -23.44 -34.83 24.65
CA ILE A 125 -22.09 -35.12 24.14
C ILE A 125 -21.01 -34.58 25.07
N ASP A 126 -19.93 -35.36 25.22
CA ASP A 126 -18.80 -34.99 26.07
C ASP A 126 -17.94 -33.90 25.43
N TYR A 127 -17.65 -34.02 24.12
CA TYR A 127 -16.81 -33.07 23.38
C TYR A 127 -17.47 -32.63 22.08
N LEU A 128 -17.52 -31.32 21.84
CA LEU A 128 -17.80 -30.72 20.54
C LEU A 128 -16.54 -30.08 19.99
N LEU A 129 -15.98 -30.67 18.93
CA LEU A 129 -14.86 -30.11 18.19
C LEU A 129 -15.38 -29.20 17.08
N ILE A 130 -14.89 -27.96 17.00
CA ILE A 130 -15.30 -27.02 15.95
C ILE A 130 -14.12 -26.79 15.00
N ASP A 131 -14.25 -27.23 13.76
CA ASP A 131 -13.28 -27.02 12.68
C ASP A 131 -13.53 -25.67 12.01
N THR A 132 -12.60 -24.73 12.19
CA THR A 132 -12.82 -23.35 11.74
C THR A 132 -12.21 -23.08 10.35
N PRO A 133 -12.65 -22.04 9.62
CA PRO A 133 -11.94 -21.61 8.42
C PRO A 133 -10.51 -21.13 8.74
N PRO A 134 -9.65 -20.90 7.74
CA PRO A 134 -8.36 -20.27 7.98
C PRO A 134 -8.45 -18.75 8.18
N GLY A 135 -7.50 -18.18 8.94
CA GLY A 135 -7.32 -16.73 9.07
C GLY A 135 -8.04 -16.15 10.28
N THR A 136 -8.38 -14.86 10.25
CA THR A 136 -9.11 -14.14 11.34
C THR A 136 -10.36 -13.45 10.76
N SER A 137 -11.16 -14.22 10.02
CA SER A 137 -12.29 -13.69 9.24
C SER A 137 -13.54 -13.43 10.08
N ASP A 138 -14.58 -12.84 9.46
CA ASP A 138 -15.88 -12.57 10.11
C ASP A 138 -16.51 -13.84 10.71
N GLU A 139 -16.26 -15.01 10.12
CA GLU A 139 -16.71 -16.30 10.63
C GLU A 139 -16.11 -16.60 12.02
N HIS A 140 -14.84 -16.29 12.26
CA HIS A 140 -14.17 -16.48 13.57
C HIS A 140 -14.71 -15.52 14.63
N ILE A 141 -14.90 -14.26 14.26
CA ILE A 141 -15.48 -13.26 15.16
C ILE A 141 -16.92 -13.66 15.51
N SER A 142 -17.73 -14.02 14.51
CA SER A 142 -19.11 -14.47 14.73
C SER A 142 -19.18 -15.72 15.60
N LEU A 143 -18.28 -16.70 15.39
CA LEU A 143 -18.17 -17.90 16.22
C LEU A 143 -17.85 -17.52 17.67
N ALA A 144 -16.78 -16.75 17.88
CA ALA A 144 -16.33 -16.33 19.19
C ALA A 144 -17.41 -15.55 19.94
N GLU A 145 -18.01 -14.53 19.30
CA GLU A 145 -19.11 -13.75 19.88
C GLU A 145 -20.32 -14.62 20.23
N THR A 146 -20.70 -15.57 19.36
CA THR A 146 -21.86 -16.43 19.60
C THR A 146 -21.58 -17.42 20.74
N LEU A 147 -20.38 -18.00 20.80
CA LEU A 147 -19.97 -18.89 21.88
C LEU A 147 -19.88 -18.15 23.21
N LEU A 148 -19.21 -16.98 23.25
CA LEU A 148 -19.10 -16.17 24.47
C LEU A 148 -20.46 -15.72 25.00
N LYS A 149 -21.47 -15.59 24.12
CA LYS A 149 -22.84 -15.21 24.49
C LYS A 149 -23.71 -16.39 24.92
N ASN A 150 -23.62 -17.53 24.23
CA ASN A 150 -24.58 -18.63 24.35
C ASN A 150 -24.04 -19.85 25.10
N ALA A 151 -22.72 -20.00 25.20
CA ALA A 151 -22.12 -21.09 25.94
C ALA A 151 -22.17 -20.81 27.45
N LEU A 152 -22.32 -21.86 28.26
CA LEU A 152 -22.27 -21.77 29.71
C LEU A 152 -20.83 -21.38 30.15
N PRO A 153 -20.67 -20.66 31.28
CA PRO A 153 -19.34 -20.36 31.81
C PRO A 153 -18.51 -21.63 31.99
N GLY A 154 -17.31 -21.67 31.40
CA GLY A 154 -16.41 -22.84 31.44
C GLY A 154 -16.74 -23.96 30.44
N GLN A 155 -17.82 -23.83 29.64
CA GLN A 155 -18.18 -24.81 28.62
C GLN A 155 -17.23 -24.75 27.41
N VAL A 156 -16.72 -23.57 27.06
CA VAL A 156 -15.64 -23.41 26.07
C VAL A 156 -14.32 -23.75 26.74
N ALA A 157 -13.82 -24.96 26.49
CA ALA A 157 -12.59 -25.48 27.08
C ALA A 157 -11.34 -24.76 26.56
N GLY A 158 -11.35 -24.38 25.29
CA GLY A 158 -10.30 -23.58 24.65
C GLY A 158 -10.07 -23.94 23.18
N ALA A 159 -8.92 -23.52 22.66
CA ALA A 159 -8.51 -23.72 21.27
C ALA A 159 -7.23 -24.55 21.14
N VAL A 160 -7.26 -25.55 20.26
CA VAL A 160 -6.07 -26.22 19.70
C VAL A 160 -5.67 -25.47 18.44
N VAL A 161 -4.45 -24.94 18.42
CA VAL A 161 -3.95 -24.12 17.32
C VAL A 161 -3.01 -24.93 16.44
N VAL A 162 -3.33 -25.04 15.15
CA VAL A 162 -2.59 -25.85 14.19
C VAL A 162 -1.69 -24.98 13.32
N THR A 163 -0.43 -25.37 13.17
CA THR A 163 0.54 -24.74 12.25
C THR A 163 1.36 -25.80 11.53
N THR A 164 2.09 -25.40 10.50
CA THR A 164 3.20 -26.18 9.95
C THR A 164 4.55 -25.53 10.35
N PRO A 165 5.71 -26.21 10.20
CA PRO A 165 6.99 -25.72 10.72
C PRO A 165 7.53 -24.46 10.05
N GLN A 166 7.07 -24.11 8.85
CA GLN A 166 7.59 -22.99 8.08
C GLN A 166 7.37 -21.65 8.79
N ALA A 167 8.35 -20.75 8.69
CA ALA A 167 8.26 -19.40 9.23
C ALA A 167 7.04 -18.62 8.73
N VAL A 168 6.63 -18.84 7.46
CA VAL A 168 5.42 -18.19 6.90
C VAL A 168 4.14 -18.68 7.58
N ALA A 169 4.03 -19.98 7.86
CA ALA A 169 2.86 -20.55 8.52
C ALA A 169 2.76 -20.09 9.98
N THR A 170 3.89 -20.16 10.70
CA THR A 170 3.94 -19.67 12.08
C THR A 170 3.67 -18.18 12.18
N ALA A 171 4.15 -17.34 11.24
CA ALA A 171 3.85 -15.91 11.22
C ALA A 171 2.36 -15.59 11.10
N ASP A 172 1.61 -16.35 10.30
CA ASP A 172 0.15 -16.20 10.20
C ASP A 172 -0.56 -16.75 11.44
N VAL A 173 -0.13 -17.90 11.96
CA VAL A 173 -0.71 -18.52 13.16
C VAL A 173 -0.45 -17.70 14.44
N LYS A 174 0.63 -16.91 14.49
CA LYS A 174 0.83 -15.90 15.55
C LYS A 174 -0.32 -14.89 15.62
N LYS A 175 -0.95 -14.54 14.49
CA LYS A 175 -2.13 -13.66 14.49
C LYS A 175 -3.33 -14.36 15.12
N GLU A 176 -3.45 -15.67 14.94
CA GLU A 176 -4.51 -16.50 15.53
C GLU A 176 -4.36 -16.67 17.05
N LEU A 177 -3.13 -16.85 17.54
CA LEU A 177 -2.85 -16.85 18.98
C LEU A 177 -3.20 -15.49 19.63
N ASN A 178 -2.90 -14.40 18.93
CA ASN A 178 -3.31 -13.06 19.35
C ASN A 178 -4.84 -12.89 19.31
N PHE A 179 -5.53 -13.47 18.32
CA PHE A 179 -6.99 -13.47 18.27
C PHE A 179 -7.60 -14.18 19.49
N CYS A 180 -7.09 -15.36 19.88
CA CYS A 180 -7.52 -16.07 21.09
C CYS A 180 -7.33 -15.21 22.34
N THR A 181 -6.17 -14.56 22.46
CA THR A 181 -5.86 -13.65 23.57
C THR A 181 -6.84 -12.48 23.65
N LYS A 182 -7.19 -11.88 22.50
CA LYS A 182 -8.12 -10.73 22.43
C LYS A 182 -9.56 -11.11 22.70
N THR A 183 -9.99 -12.30 22.28
CA THR A 183 -11.36 -12.80 22.49
C THR A 183 -11.56 -13.49 23.83
N GLY A 184 -10.49 -13.67 24.62
CA GLY A 184 -10.55 -14.36 25.90
C GLY A 184 -10.72 -15.88 25.76
N ILE A 185 -10.44 -16.44 24.58
CA ILE A 185 -10.46 -17.88 24.35
C ILE A 185 -9.13 -18.45 24.83
N ASN A 186 -9.20 -19.39 25.79
CA ASN A 186 -8.02 -20.08 26.30
C ASN A 186 -7.36 -20.92 25.20
N VAL A 187 -6.03 -20.91 25.10
CA VAL A 187 -5.28 -21.75 24.15
C VAL A 187 -4.83 -23.02 24.88
N ILE A 188 -5.39 -24.16 24.49
CA ILE A 188 -5.05 -25.49 25.04
C ILE A 188 -3.59 -25.83 24.66
N GLY A 189 -3.23 -25.54 23.42
CA GLY A 189 -1.85 -25.63 22.95
C GLY A 189 -1.73 -25.66 21.42
N VAL A 190 -0.49 -25.79 20.96
CA VAL A 190 -0.11 -25.75 19.54
C VAL A 190 0.25 -27.15 19.05
N VAL A 191 -0.30 -27.53 17.90
CA VAL A 191 0.10 -28.73 17.14
C VAL A 191 0.87 -28.29 15.89
N GLU A 192 2.11 -28.76 15.75
CA GLU A 192 2.90 -28.59 14.53
C GLU A 192 2.63 -29.79 13.60
N ASN A 193 1.78 -29.58 12.60
CA ASN A 193 1.44 -30.57 11.59
C ASN A 193 2.42 -30.54 10.41
N MET A 194 2.46 -31.62 9.64
CA MET A 194 3.37 -31.79 8.50
C MET A 194 4.86 -31.63 8.90
N SER A 195 5.22 -32.05 10.12
CA SER A 195 6.56 -31.92 10.70
C SER A 195 7.54 -33.01 10.21
N GLY A 196 7.49 -33.34 8.93
CA GLY A 196 8.18 -34.46 8.31
C GLY A 196 7.27 -35.30 7.42
N PHE A 197 7.86 -36.24 6.69
CA PHE A 197 7.17 -37.21 5.85
C PHE A 197 7.68 -38.60 6.20
N VAL A 198 6.76 -39.48 6.60
CA VAL A 198 7.06 -40.89 6.87
C VAL A 198 7.10 -41.62 5.53
N CYS A 199 8.27 -42.10 5.14
CA CYS A 199 8.42 -42.86 3.90
C CYS A 199 7.60 -44.16 3.98
N PRO A 200 6.67 -44.44 3.05
CA PRO A 200 5.85 -45.65 3.10
C PRO A 200 6.63 -46.94 2.81
N ASN A 201 7.89 -46.84 2.37
CA ASN A 201 8.71 -48.00 1.99
C ASN A 201 9.77 -48.36 3.04
N CYS A 202 10.38 -47.37 3.70
CA CYS A 202 11.42 -47.59 4.71
C CYS A 202 11.11 -46.98 6.08
N SER A 203 9.98 -46.28 6.23
CA SER A 203 9.51 -45.66 7.47
C SER A 203 10.42 -44.61 8.11
N GLU A 204 11.48 -44.22 7.41
CA GLU A 204 12.29 -43.05 7.77
C GLU A 204 11.46 -41.77 7.66
N CYS A 205 11.51 -40.92 8.69
CA CYS A 205 10.81 -39.63 8.70
C CYS A 205 11.76 -38.51 8.29
N THR A 206 11.54 -37.95 7.09
CA THR A 206 12.36 -36.86 6.55
C THR A 206 11.64 -35.53 6.69
N ASN A 207 12.32 -34.50 7.21
CA ASN A 207 11.77 -33.15 7.28
C ASN A 207 11.60 -32.56 5.87
N VAL A 208 10.36 -32.53 5.36
CA VAL A 208 10.06 -32.01 4.01
C VAL A 208 10.24 -30.49 3.93
N PHE A 209 9.96 -29.79 5.02
CA PHE A 209 10.01 -28.33 5.06
C PHE A 209 11.09 -27.82 6.02
N SER A 210 10.82 -27.93 7.31
CA SER A 210 11.64 -27.52 8.45
C SER A 210 11.06 -28.27 9.67
N SER A 211 11.60 -28.06 10.86
CA SER A 211 11.06 -28.64 12.09
C SER A 211 11.17 -27.64 13.24
N GLY A 212 10.22 -27.70 14.18
CA GLY A 212 10.28 -26.95 15.44
C GLY A 212 9.80 -25.50 15.38
N GLY A 213 9.35 -24.98 14.23
CA GLY A 213 8.82 -23.62 14.12
C GLY A 213 7.58 -23.37 14.99
N GLY A 214 6.64 -24.32 15.01
CA GLY A 214 5.46 -24.30 15.88
C GLY A 214 5.81 -24.47 17.36
N LYS A 215 6.84 -25.26 17.68
CA LYS A 215 7.34 -25.40 19.05
C LYS A 215 7.95 -24.10 19.57
N VAL A 216 8.77 -23.44 18.76
CA VAL A 216 9.34 -22.13 19.07
C VAL A 216 8.23 -21.09 19.24
N MET A 217 7.26 -21.04 18.32
CA MET A 217 6.11 -20.14 18.43
C MET A 217 5.29 -20.38 19.72
N ALA A 218 5.08 -21.63 20.11
CA ALA A 218 4.38 -21.97 21.34
C ALA A 218 5.12 -21.44 22.58
N GLN A 219 6.45 -21.60 22.63
CA GLN A 219 7.30 -21.08 23.69
C GLN A 219 7.26 -19.54 23.75
N GLU A 220 7.33 -18.87 22.60
CA GLU A 220 7.26 -17.40 22.52
C GLU A 220 5.94 -16.84 23.09
N PHE A 221 4.82 -17.53 22.88
CA PHE A 221 3.51 -17.12 23.37
C PHE A 221 3.18 -17.65 24.77
N GLY A 222 4.10 -18.41 25.39
CA GLY A 222 3.88 -19.03 26.70
C GLY A 222 2.74 -20.06 26.69
N VAL A 223 2.45 -20.67 25.53
CA VAL A 223 1.41 -21.69 25.37
C VAL A 223 2.01 -23.09 25.25
N ARG A 224 1.25 -24.12 25.61
CA ARG A 224 1.71 -25.51 25.57
C ARG A 224 1.96 -25.96 24.12
N PHE A 225 3.06 -26.67 23.89
CA PHE A 225 3.27 -27.42 22.65
C PHE A 225 2.73 -28.84 22.84
N LEU A 226 1.74 -29.24 22.05
CA LEU A 226 1.01 -30.49 22.23
C LEU A 226 1.69 -31.65 21.49
N ALA A 227 1.95 -31.47 20.20
CA ALA A 227 2.51 -32.53 19.36
C ALA A 227 3.18 -31.99 18.10
N SER A 228 4.08 -32.81 17.57
CA SER A 228 4.64 -32.71 16.22
C SER A 228 4.09 -33.89 15.41
N VAL A 229 3.34 -33.61 14.35
CA VAL A 229 2.61 -34.62 13.56
C VAL A 229 3.23 -34.69 12.16
N PRO A 230 3.84 -35.82 11.75
CA PRO A 230 4.38 -35.97 10.41
C PRO A 230 3.26 -36.25 9.38
N ILE A 231 3.61 -36.12 8.10
CA ILE A 231 2.76 -36.58 7.00
C ILE A 231 2.85 -38.11 6.95
N ASP A 232 1.71 -38.77 7.19
CA ASP A 232 1.55 -40.22 7.06
C ASP A 232 0.62 -40.56 5.87
N PRO A 233 1.17 -41.09 4.75
CA PRO A 233 0.37 -41.52 3.60
C PRO A 233 -0.66 -42.61 3.94
N GLN A 234 -0.40 -43.47 4.94
CA GLN A 234 -1.32 -44.55 5.32
C GLN A 234 -2.60 -44.01 5.97
N PHE A 235 -2.54 -42.86 6.65
CA PHE A 235 -3.72 -42.18 7.15
C PHE A 235 -4.62 -41.69 5.99
N VAL A 236 -4.02 -41.15 4.93
CA VAL A 236 -4.76 -40.74 3.73
C VAL A 236 -5.44 -41.93 3.08
N MET A 237 -4.71 -43.05 2.92
CA MET A 237 -5.25 -44.29 2.37
C MET A 237 -6.40 -44.84 3.22
N LEU A 238 -6.28 -44.82 4.55
CA LEU A 238 -7.35 -45.22 5.46
C LEU A 238 -8.62 -44.38 5.25
N VAL A 239 -8.48 -43.06 5.15
CA VAL A 239 -9.60 -42.15 4.96
C VAL A 239 -10.25 -42.30 3.58
N GLU A 240 -9.47 -42.41 2.51
CA GLU A 240 -10.00 -42.49 1.14
C GLU A 240 -10.56 -43.87 0.78
N THR A 241 -9.92 -44.95 1.26
CA THR A 241 -10.27 -46.33 0.86
C THR A 241 -10.96 -47.13 1.96
N GLY A 242 -10.85 -46.70 3.22
CA GLY A 242 -11.34 -47.44 4.37
C GLY A 242 -10.54 -48.71 4.69
N ARG A 243 -9.31 -48.86 4.17
CA ARG A 243 -8.41 -49.98 4.48
C ARG A 243 -7.59 -49.71 5.73
N LYS A 244 -7.24 -50.77 6.47
CA LYS A 244 -6.28 -50.65 7.57
C LYS A 244 -4.92 -50.12 7.08
N PRO A 245 -4.30 -49.16 7.80
CA PRO A 245 -2.91 -48.77 7.59
C PRO A 245 -1.99 -49.98 7.60
N SER A 246 -1.02 -50.01 6.68
CA SER A 246 0.03 -51.04 6.63
C SER A 246 1.39 -50.39 6.54
N TYR A 247 2.33 -50.82 7.39
CA TYR A 247 3.68 -50.29 7.45
C TYR A 247 4.72 -51.39 7.19
N PRO A 248 5.86 -51.06 6.57
CA PRO A 248 6.98 -51.99 6.39
C PRO A 248 7.46 -52.62 7.72
N VAL A 249 7.95 -53.85 7.67
CA VAL A 249 8.55 -54.53 8.83
C VAL A 249 9.75 -53.72 9.35
N GLY A 250 9.81 -53.49 10.67
CA GLY A 250 10.82 -52.63 11.31
C GLY A 250 10.41 -51.16 11.46
N THR A 251 9.13 -50.84 11.26
CA THR A 251 8.61 -49.48 11.49
C THR A 251 8.38 -49.27 12.97
N GLU A 252 9.25 -48.52 13.64
CA GLU A 252 9.07 -48.21 15.06
C GLU A 252 8.34 -46.88 15.29
N VAL A 253 7.27 -46.90 16.09
CA VAL A 253 6.60 -45.70 16.62
C VAL A 253 6.60 -45.78 18.14
N ASN A 254 7.17 -44.77 18.81
CA ASN A 254 7.35 -44.76 20.27
C ASN A 254 8.05 -46.02 20.84
N GLY A 255 8.96 -46.62 20.07
CA GLY A 255 9.70 -47.83 20.45
C GLY A 255 8.90 -49.14 20.33
N GLN A 256 7.76 -49.12 19.64
CA GLN A 256 7.00 -50.33 19.27
C GLN A 256 7.03 -50.53 17.76
N ASP A 257 7.38 -51.75 17.31
CA ASP A 257 7.31 -52.12 15.89
C ASP A 257 5.84 -52.28 15.48
N ILE A 258 5.38 -51.39 14.59
CA ILE A 258 4.04 -51.41 13.99
C ILE A 258 4.07 -52.00 12.56
N GLY A 259 5.21 -52.55 12.14
CA GLY A 259 5.38 -53.19 10.86
C GLY A 259 4.49 -54.43 10.72
N SER A 260 3.83 -54.57 9.57
CA SER A 260 2.97 -55.71 9.27
C SER A 260 3.60 -56.58 8.17
N SER A 261 3.61 -57.90 8.35
CA SER A 261 4.28 -58.85 7.44
C SER A 261 3.52 -59.12 6.14
N ASN A 262 2.50 -58.33 5.79
CA ASN A 262 1.69 -58.55 4.60
C ASN A 262 2.31 -57.87 3.36
N ASN A 263 3.15 -58.63 2.64
CA ASN A 263 3.72 -58.32 1.31
C ASN A 263 2.68 -58.33 0.16
N GLY A 264 1.45 -57.90 0.41
CA GLY A 264 0.37 -57.91 -0.59
C GLY A 264 0.27 -56.60 -1.35
N CYS A 265 0.95 -56.48 -2.49
CA CYS A 265 0.68 -55.46 -3.50
C CYS A 265 -0.64 -55.82 -4.23
N ASP A 266 -1.77 -55.76 -3.52
CA ASP A 266 -3.09 -56.01 -4.07
C ASP A 266 -3.79 -54.67 -4.34
N THR A 267 -3.73 -54.24 -5.61
CA THR A 267 -4.24 -52.97 -6.14
C THR A 267 -5.75 -52.95 -6.36
N SER A 268 -6.48 -53.97 -5.90
CA SER A 268 -7.95 -53.95 -5.88
C SER A 268 -8.46 -52.84 -4.94
N TYR A 269 -9.47 -52.06 -5.29
CA TYR A 269 -10.03 -50.98 -4.44
C TYR A 269 -11.18 -51.49 -3.55
N VAL A 270 -10.99 -52.60 -2.84
CA VAL A 270 -12.04 -53.18 -1.99
C VAL A 270 -11.96 -52.62 -0.58
N LYS A 271 -13.06 -52.03 -0.10
CA LYS A 271 -13.22 -51.47 1.24
C LYS A 271 -13.33 -52.60 2.26
N GLU A 272 -12.46 -52.62 3.26
CA GLU A 272 -12.51 -53.62 4.34
C GLU A 272 -13.74 -53.38 5.25
N PRO A 273 -14.34 -54.43 5.84
CA PRO A 273 -15.39 -54.27 6.84
C PRO A 273 -14.85 -53.67 8.16
N GLY A 274 -15.72 -53.10 9.00
CA GLY A 274 -15.37 -52.48 10.29
C GLY A 274 -15.40 -50.95 10.29
N MET A 275 -15.50 -50.36 11.49
CA MET A 275 -15.62 -48.92 11.67
C MET A 275 -14.28 -48.21 11.39
N LEU A 276 -14.34 -46.97 10.88
CA LEU A 276 -13.12 -46.17 10.64
C LEU A 276 -12.27 -46.03 11.92
N VAL A 277 -12.93 -45.85 13.06
CA VAL A 277 -12.29 -45.72 14.38
C VAL A 277 -11.55 -46.98 14.82
N GLU A 278 -12.02 -48.17 14.45
CA GLU A 278 -11.36 -49.44 14.77
C GLU A 278 -10.09 -49.62 13.95
N LYS A 279 -10.12 -49.19 12.69
CA LYS A 279 -8.98 -49.24 11.77
C LYS A 279 -7.95 -48.16 12.05
N TYR A 280 -8.38 -47.01 12.58
CA TYR A 280 -7.50 -45.92 13.00
C TYR A 280 -6.50 -46.34 14.09
N LYS A 281 -6.84 -47.35 14.91
CA LYS A 281 -5.93 -47.92 15.93
C LYS A 281 -4.61 -48.41 15.34
N ASP A 282 -4.65 -48.89 14.11
CA ASP A 282 -3.48 -49.43 13.41
C ASP A 282 -2.64 -48.31 12.75
N CYS A 283 -3.06 -47.02 12.85
CA CYS A 283 -2.34 -45.89 12.27
C CYS A 283 -1.19 -45.42 13.17
N SER A 284 -0.04 -45.14 12.55
CA SER A 284 1.15 -44.59 13.22
C SER A 284 0.89 -43.29 14.00
N LEU A 285 -0.13 -42.53 13.58
CA LEU A 285 -0.51 -41.26 14.22
C LEU A 285 -1.40 -41.44 15.45
N CYS A 286 -2.05 -42.61 15.63
CA CYS A 286 -2.98 -42.85 16.74
C CYS A 286 -2.34 -42.61 18.12
N PRO A 287 -1.15 -43.12 18.44
CA PRO A 287 -0.51 -42.87 19.74
C PRO A 287 -0.23 -41.38 20.02
N ILE A 288 0.06 -40.59 18.98
CA ILE A 288 0.29 -39.14 19.10
C ILE A 288 -1.02 -38.47 19.52
N PHE A 289 -2.12 -38.79 18.86
CA PHE A 289 -3.40 -38.18 19.17
C PHE A 289 -4.07 -38.74 20.42
N GLU A 290 -3.76 -39.96 20.85
CA GLU A 290 -4.12 -40.45 22.18
C GLU A 290 -3.46 -39.62 23.29
N ALA A 291 -2.20 -39.20 23.09
CA ALA A 291 -1.53 -38.30 24.03
C ALA A 291 -2.18 -36.90 24.02
N VAL A 292 -2.44 -36.34 22.85
CA VAL A 292 -3.13 -35.04 22.72
C VAL A 292 -4.54 -35.09 23.32
N ALA A 293 -5.30 -36.17 23.05
CA ALA A 293 -6.65 -36.38 23.57
C ALA A 293 -6.65 -36.56 25.09
N ARG A 294 -5.65 -37.25 25.66
CA ARG A 294 -5.49 -37.38 27.13
C ARG A 294 -5.18 -36.06 27.81
N ASP A 295 -4.42 -35.19 27.16
CA ASP A 295 -4.09 -33.87 27.67
C ASP A 295 -5.28 -32.88 27.58
N THR A 296 -6.23 -33.13 26.70
CA THR A 296 -7.38 -32.24 26.44
C THR A 296 -8.33 -32.10 27.66
N PRO A 297 -8.74 -33.17 28.40
CA PRO A 297 -9.61 -33.07 29.58
C PRO A 297 -9.00 -32.38 30.81
N PHE A 298 -7.70 -32.53 31.08
CA PHE A 298 -7.07 -32.04 32.31
C PHE A 298 -6.75 -30.54 32.29
N LEU A 299 -6.81 -29.90 31.12
CA LEU A 299 -6.52 -28.48 30.91
C LEU A 299 -7.74 -27.56 31.10
N CYS A 300 -8.91 -28.11 31.41
CA CYS A 300 -10.15 -27.36 31.71
C CYS A 300 -10.17 -26.76 33.14
N ARG A 301 -9.17 -27.03 33.99
CA ARG A 301 -9.00 -26.37 35.30
C ARG A 301 -7.97 -25.26 35.19
N VAL A 302 -8.45 -24.02 35.25
CA VAL A 302 -7.65 -22.79 35.35
C VAL A 302 -6.63 -22.89 36.50
N PRO A 303 -5.31 -22.80 36.26
CA PRO A 303 -4.42 -22.25 37.27
C PRO A 303 -4.59 -20.72 37.22
N GLN A 304 -5.15 -20.13 38.26
CA GLN A 304 -5.02 -18.68 38.46
C GLN A 304 -3.53 -18.36 38.45
N TYR A 305 -3.12 -17.44 37.57
CA TYR A 305 -1.79 -16.84 37.57
C TYR A 305 -1.57 -16.11 38.91
N ASN A 306 -1.17 -16.84 39.95
CA ASN A 306 -0.73 -16.28 41.24
C ASN A 306 0.19 -17.19 42.07
N ASP A 307 0.56 -18.40 41.60
CA ASP A 307 1.48 -19.27 42.34
C ASP A 307 2.90 -19.26 41.76
N PHE A 308 3.55 -18.10 41.83
CA PHE A 308 5.00 -18.04 42.07
C PHE A 308 5.22 -17.10 43.25
N GLY A 309 5.43 -17.70 44.42
CA GLY A 309 5.51 -17.00 45.69
C GLY A 309 6.64 -15.98 45.75
N LEU A 310 6.26 -14.72 45.95
CA LEU A 310 7.04 -13.74 46.70
C LEU A 310 6.13 -13.27 47.85
N LYS A 311 6.42 -13.78 49.06
CA LYS A 311 5.71 -13.44 50.29
C LYS A 311 5.87 -11.96 50.60
N ILE A 312 4.77 -11.22 50.65
CA ILE A 312 4.66 -9.97 51.42
C ILE A 312 3.35 -10.05 52.21
N GLY A 313 3.46 -10.06 53.55
CA GLY A 313 2.33 -10.20 54.47
C GLY A 313 1.47 -8.92 54.58
N PRO A 314 0.26 -9.01 55.16
CA PRO A 314 -0.70 -7.91 55.16
C PRO A 314 -0.47 -6.99 56.37
N GLY A 315 -0.52 -5.68 56.14
CA GLY A 315 -0.55 -4.72 57.24
C GLY A 315 -0.54 -3.26 56.82
N ILE A 316 -1.68 -2.61 57.04
CA ILE A 316 -1.87 -1.21 57.44
C ILE A 316 -2.24 -0.19 56.34
N GLN A 317 -3.43 0.36 56.56
CA GLN A 317 -4.06 1.52 55.93
C GLN A 317 -3.31 2.83 56.21
N SER A 318 -3.67 3.84 55.41
CA SER A 318 -3.70 5.28 55.74
C SER A 318 -2.44 6.14 55.48
N THR A 319 -2.66 7.13 54.61
CA THR A 319 -2.27 8.55 54.68
C THR A 319 -0.81 9.02 54.79
N GLN A 320 -0.56 10.14 54.08
CA GLN A 320 0.45 11.20 54.27
C GLN A 320 1.81 11.15 53.51
N SER A 321 1.88 12.00 52.47
CA SER A 321 2.79 13.13 52.22
C SER A 321 4.32 13.09 52.52
N TYR A 322 5.05 13.84 51.67
CA TYR A 322 6.45 14.35 51.75
C TYR A 322 7.54 13.39 51.24
N SER A 323 8.20 13.62 50.09
CA SER A 323 9.26 14.58 49.72
C SER A 323 10.71 14.14 50.07
N SER A 324 11.63 14.42 49.14
CA SER A 324 13.12 14.54 49.22
C SER A 324 14.04 13.28 49.32
N LEU A 325 14.98 13.20 48.33
CA LEU A 325 16.42 12.80 48.27
C LEU A 325 17.18 12.43 49.59
N PRO A 326 18.48 11.94 49.61
CA PRO A 326 19.48 11.59 48.55
C PRO A 326 20.42 10.34 48.78
N ILE A 327 21.17 9.94 47.73
CA ILE A 327 22.63 9.57 47.60
C ILE A 327 23.41 8.85 48.76
N ARG A 328 24.13 7.73 48.45
CA ARG A 328 25.63 7.53 48.41
C ARG A 328 26.22 6.20 49.02
N ILE A 329 27.36 5.76 48.41
CA ILE A 329 28.52 4.91 48.88
C ILE A 329 28.30 3.36 48.95
N LEU A 330 29.17 2.39 48.56
CA LEU A 330 30.65 2.19 48.41
C LEU A 330 31.02 1.14 47.33
N HIS A 331 32.21 1.31 46.71
CA HIS A 331 33.12 0.31 46.08
C HIS A 331 34.22 -0.06 47.15
N PRO A 332 35.23 -0.97 47.01
CA PRO A 332 35.87 -1.50 45.78
C PRO A 332 36.49 -2.95 45.83
N LEU A 333 37.34 -3.26 44.81
CA LEU A 333 38.40 -4.31 44.66
C LEU A 333 38.02 -5.44 43.66
N LEU A 334 38.81 -5.86 42.65
CA LEU A 334 40.27 -5.84 42.43
C LEU A 334 40.63 -5.94 40.92
N ASN A 335 41.82 -5.41 40.60
CA ASN A 335 42.53 -5.39 39.31
C ASN A 335 43.01 -6.76 38.82
N SER A 336 43.20 -6.90 37.50
CA SER A 336 44.47 -7.34 36.86
C SER A 336 44.40 -7.21 35.32
N CYS A 337 45.38 -6.50 34.75
CA CYS A 337 45.70 -6.34 33.32
C CYS A 337 47.16 -6.82 33.15
N PRO A 338 47.67 -7.20 31.95
CA PRO A 338 48.26 -6.17 31.07
C PRO A 338 48.24 -6.46 29.55
N LYS A 339 48.67 -5.41 28.81
CA LYS A 339 48.76 -5.19 27.35
C LYS A 339 49.94 -5.89 26.66
N PHE A 340 49.88 -6.10 25.34
CA PHE A 340 51.01 -5.96 24.38
C PHE A 340 50.51 -5.76 22.91
N THR A 341 51.28 -5.02 22.11
CA THR A 341 51.13 -4.71 20.66
C THR A 341 52.40 -5.16 19.90
N PRO A 342 52.59 -4.92 18.58
CA PRO A 342 52.04 -5.56 17.36
C PRO A 342 53.17 -6.16 16.44
N PHE A 343 52.89 -6.99 15.42
CA PHE A 343 53.83 -7.22 14.28
C PHE A 343 53.18 -7.85 13.02
N ASN A 344 53.89 -7.75 11.90
CA ASN A 344 53.45 -7.60 10.51
C ASN A 344 53.79 -8.81 9.59
N MET A 345 53.09 -8.89 8.44
CA MET A 345 53.44 -9.50 7.13
C MET A 345 53.50 -11.02 6.85
N ALA A 346 52.70 -11.39 5.84
CA ALA A 346 52.97 -12.24 4.66
C ALA A 346 53.17 -13.78 4.78
N SER A 347 52.21 -14.54 4.23
CA SER A 347 52.38 -15.54 3.15
C SER A 347 51.17 -16.51 3.06
N ARG A 348 50.82 -16.92 1.84
CA ARG A 348 49.99 -18.09 1.46
C ARG A 348 50.92 -19.01 0.63
N PRO A 349 50.57 -20.27 0.27
CA PRO A 349 49.38 -21.10 0.58
C PRO A 349 49.72 -22.57 0.97
N SER A 350 48.73 -23.36 1.45
CA SER A 350 48.38 -24.72 0.96
C SER A 350 47.52 -25.51 1.97
N ASP A 351 46.38 -26.00 1.49
CA ASP A 351 45.71 -27.29 1.72
C ASP A 351 45.36 -27.85 3.12
N ALA A 352 44.12 -28.35 3.14
CA ALA A 352 43.56 -29.46 3.92
C ALA A 352 42.96 -29.21 5.33
N GLU A 353 41.62 -29.18 5.31
CA GLU A 353 40.68 -29.89 6.20
C GLU A 353 40.51 -29.55 7.70
N LYS A 354 39.21 -29.38 8.03
CA LYS A 354 38.45 -29.71 9.26
C LYS A 354 38.26 -28.67 10.38
N ASP A 355 36.97 -28.58 10.73
CA ASP A 355 36.34 -28.25 12.02
C ASP A 355 36.25 -26.80 12.53
N GLY A 356 35.02 -26.42 12.85
CA GLY A 356 34.72 -25.40 13.87
C GLY A 356 34.15 -24.07 13.37
N ILE A 357 32.90 -24.04 12.88
CA ILE A 357 32.15 -22.77 12.85
C ILE A 357 31.74 -22.43 14.28
N ALA A 358 32.56 -21.59 14.92
CA ALA A 358 32.19 -20.84 16.10
C ALA A 358 30.95 -19.98 15.82
N ARG A 359 29.97 -20.05 16.73
CA ARG A 359 28.79 -19.18 16.75
C ARG A 359 29.26 -17.73 16.78
N ALA A 360 28.98 -16.96 15.72
CA ALA A 360 29.01 -15.52 15.79
C ALA A 360 27.91 -15.07 16.77
N GLU A 361 28.31 -14.53 17.92
CA GLU A 361 27.41 -13.86 18.83
C GLU A 361 26.73 -12.70 18.10
N THR A 362 25.40 -12.75 18.04
CA THR A 362 24.58 -11.68 17.50
C THR A 362 24.62 -10.49 18.47
N PRO A 363 24.86 -9.25 18.00
CA PRO A 363 24.83 -8.09 18.88
C PRO A 363 23.47 -7.97 19.58
N PRO A 364 23.43 -7.52 20.85
CA PRO A 364 22.21 -7.49 21.67
C PRO A 364 21.07 -6.64 21.08
N ASP A 365 21.34 -5.77 20.11
CA ASP A 365 20.33 -4.91 19.45
C ASP A 365 19.38 -5.64 18.48
N PHE A 366 19.68 -6.88 18.07
CA PHE A 366 18.84 -7.57 17.08
C PHE A 366 17.55 -8.19 17.67
N LYS A 367 17.52 -8.47 18.98
CA LYS A 367 16.32 -9.02 19.66
C LYS A 367 15.25 -7.96 19.93
N GLN A 368 15.62 -6.69 19.98
CA GLN A 368 14.67 -5.61 20.28
C GLN A 368 13.89 -5.11 19.05
N SER A 369 14.42 -5.33 17.84
CA SER A 369 13.80 -4.88 16.58
C SER A 369 12.68 -5.80 16.08
N VAL A 370 12.65 -7.08 16.51
CA VAL A 370 11.67 -8.08 16.03
C VAL A 370 10.36 -8.07 16.84
N MET A 371 10.36 -7.52 18.07
CA MET A 371 9.16 -7.42 18.92
C MET A 371 8.31 -6.15 18.69
N ALA A 372 8.79 -5.18 17.90
CA ALA A 372 8.19 -3.84 17.81
C ALA A 372 7.26 -3.60 16.61
N VAL A 373 6.67 -4.65 16.04
CA VAL A 373 5.75 -4.54 14.88
C VAL A 373 4.40 -5.16 15.20
N GLN A 374 3.79 -4.62 16.26
CA GLN A 374 2.35 -4.39 16.23
C GLN A 374 2.10 -3.29 15.19
N GLU A 375 1.01 -3.36 14.43
CA GLU A 375 0.39 -2.12 13.91
C GLU A 375 0.25 -1.20 15.13
N GLU A 376 1.16 -0.24 15.26
CA GLU A 376 1.17 0.69 16.37
C GLU A 376 -0.17 1.41 16.29
N ASN A 377 -1.12 1.03 17.17
CA ASN A 377 -2.44 1.65 17.26
C ASN A 377 -2.23 3.05 17.86
N LEU A 378 -1.64 3.92 17.04
CA LEU A 378 -1.32 5.28 17.39
C LEU A 378 -2.63 6.01 17.68
N SER A 379 -2.67 6.69 18.82
CA SER A 379 -3.71 7.66 19.13
C SER A 379 -3.96 8.58 17.93
N PHE A 380 -5.22 8.98 17.74
CA PHE A 380 -5.60 9.93 16.69
C PHE A 380 -4.68 11.16 16.67
N TRP A 381 -4.39 11.73 17.84
CA TRP A 381 -3.51 12.90 17.97
C TRP A 381 -2.06 12.62 17.59
N THR A 382 -1.57 11.40 17.88
CA THR A 382 -0.23 10.98 17.46
C THR A 382 -0.15 10.76 15.95
N ARG A 383 -1.22 10.27 15.32
CA ARG A 383 -1.31 10.18 13.85
C ARG A 383 -1.39 11.55 13.18
N MET A 384 -2.04 12.50 13.83
CA MET A 384 -2.15 13.90 13.40
C MET A 384 -0.91 14.74 13.72
N GLY A 385 0.17 14.17 14.26
CA GLY A 385 1.39 14.94 14.51
C GLY A 385 1.38 15.89 15.69
N CYS A 386 0.35 15.81 16.53
CA CYS A 386 0.08 16.79 17.57
C CYS A 386 0.64 16.37 18.94
N THR A 387 1.36 15.26 19.04
CA THR A 387 1.96 14.78 20.29
C THR A 387 3.46 14.67 20.17
N THR A 388 4.18 14.71 21.29
CA THR A 388 5.64 14.49 21.29
C THR A 388 6.01 13.09 20.80
N GLU A 389 5.12 12.10 21.01
CA GLU A 389 5.26 10.75 20.45
C GLU A 389 5.27 10.73 18.92
N SER A 390 4.58 11.67 18.26
CA SER A 390 4.52 11.75 16.80
C SER A 390 5.90 11.85 16.14
N PHE A 391 6.83 12.56 16.78
CA PHE A 391 8.15 12.85 16.25
C PHE A 391 9.16 11.71 16.44
N LYS A 392 8.82 10.67 17.20
CA LYS A 392 9.69 9.51 17.39
C LYS A 392 9.77 8.68 16.11
N LYS A 393 10.89 7.96 15.93
CA LYS A 393 11.13 7.12 14.76
C LYS A 393 10.10 5.99 14.71
N ARG A 394 9.51 5.78 13.55
CA ARG A 394 8.63 4.64 13.29
C ARG A 394 9.45 3.35 13.14
N THR A 395 8.98 2.26 13.71
CA THR A 395 9.53 0.93 13.47
C THR A 395 8.98 0.38 12.15
N SER A 396 9.87 0.07 11.20
CA SER A 396 9.52 -0.52 9.89
C SER A 396 10.19 -1.87 9.72
N VAL A 397 9.45 -2.88 9.26
CA VAL A 397 10.01 -4.20 8.90
C VAL A 397 10.87 -4.06 7.64
N PRO A 398 12.06 -4.70 7.56
CA PRO A 398 12.82 -4.77 6.32
C PRO A 398 11.96 -5.35 5.18
N GLY A 399 11.80 -4.61 4.07
CA GLY A 399 11.05 -5.05 2.89
C GLY A 399 9.58 -4.62 2.82
N GLN A 400 9.03 -3.96 3.84
CA GLN A 400 7.70 -3.30 3.75
C GLN A 400 7.84 -1.78 3.59
N ASN A 401 6.90 -1.16 2.87
CA ASN A 401 6.88 0.29 2.69
C ASN A 401 6.72 0.98 4.06
N ALA A 402 7.73 1.73 4.49
CA ALA A 402 7.76 2.43 5.78
C ALA A 402 6.81 3.65 5.83
N LEU A 403 6.29 4.07 4.67
CA LEU A 403 5.34 5.17 4.53
C LEU A 403 3.91 4.76 4.91
N ASN A 404 3.14 5.74 5.39
CA ASN A 404 1.84 5.52 6.01
C ASN A 404 0.72 5.33 4.98
N GLN A 405 0.11 4.14 4.91
CA GLN A 405 -0.99 3.84 3.96
C GLN A 405 -2.36 4.37 4.43
N THR A 406 -2.47 5.68 4.62
CA THR A 406 -3.68 6.33 5.18
C THR A 406 -4.53 7.09 4.17
N MET A 407 -4.05 7.26 2.93
CA MET A 407 -4.84 7.95 1.91
C MET A 407 -6.07 7.14 1.47
N LYS A 408 -7.21 7.84 1.41
CA LYS A 408 -8.48 7.30 0.91
C LYS A 408 -8.58 7.52 -0.61
N PRO A 409 -9.39 6.74 -1.35
CA PRO A 409 -9.59 6.93 -2.79
C PRO A 409 -10.02 8.37 -3.17
N ARG A 410 -10.83 9.04 -2.33
CA ARG A 410 -11.22 10.44 -2.54
C ARG A 410 -10.03 11.42 -2.58
N HIS A 411 -8.99 11.15 -1.78
CA HIS A 411 -7.79 11.98 -1.76
C HIS A 411 -7.00 11.79 -3.05
N LEU A 412 -6.83 10.54 -3.51
CA LEU A 412 -6.14 10.25 -4.77
C LEU A 412 -6.84 10.89 -5.98
N HIS A 413 -8.18 10.84 -6.02
CA HIS A 413 -8.95 11.51 -7.07
C HIS A 413 -8.75 13.03 -7.05
N MET A 414 -8.87 13.68 -5.89
CA MET A 414 -8.66 15.13 -5.81
C MET A 414 -7.22 15.54 -6.13
N ILE A 415 -6.21 14.78 -5.70
CA ILE A 415 -4.81 15.01 -6.08
C ILE A 415 -4.64 14.92 -7.60
N ALA A 416 -5.26 13.93 -8.26
CA ALA A 416 -5.16 13.77 -9.70
C ALA A 416 -5.91 14.85 -10.51
N ILE A 417 -7.05 15.33 -10.01
CA ILE A 417 -7.87 16.34 -10.68
C ILE A 417 -7.37 17.76 -10.40
N GLY A 418 -7.09 18.10 -9.14
CA GLY A 418 -6.87 19.48 -8.69
C GLY A 418 -5.46 19.77 -8.15
N GLY A 419 -4.67 18.76 -7.80
CA GLY A 419 -3.32 18.89 -7.19
C GLY A 419 -2.23 19.54 -8.05
N SER A 420 -2.58 19.93 -9.26
CA SER A 420 -1.69 20.54 -10.25
C SER A 420 -2.32 21.77 -10.90
N ILE A 421 -3.44 22.26 -10.35
CA ILE A 421 -4.05 23.54 -10.70
C ILE A 421 -3.53 24.58 -9.71
N GLY A 422 -2.69 25.50 -10.19
CA GLY A 422 -2.08 26.54 -9.37
C GLY A 422 -1.61 27.75 -10.16
N ALA A 423 -0.54 28.40 -9.70
CA ALA A 423 -0.02 29.61 -10.31
C ALA A 423 0.30 29.46 -11.81
N GLY A 424 0.82 28.30 -12.23
CA GLY A 424 1.08 28.03 -13.65
C GLY A 424 -0.17 28.13 -14.54
N PHE A 425 -1.33 27.73 -14.02
CA PHE A 425 -2.60 27.82 -14.74
C PHE A 425 -3.25 29.21 -14.61
N PHE A 426 -3.41 29.72 -13.38
CA PHE A 426 -4.12 30.98 -13.16
C PHE A 426 -3.31 32.23 -13.54
N VAL A 427 -1.99 32.20 -13.37
CA VAL A 427 -1.10 33.36 -13.59
C VAL A 427 -0.21 33.13 -14.80
N GLY A 428 0.39 31.94 -14.93
CA GLY A 428 1.28 31.58 -16.03
C GLY A 428 0.59 31.61 -17.41
N SER A 429 -0.71 31.30 -17.48
CA SER A 429 -1.48 31.42 -18.72
C SER A 429 -1.52 32.85 -19.28
N GLY A 430 -1.39 33.88 -18.42
CA GLY A 430 -1.29 35.26 -18.86
C GLY A 430 -0.01 35.53 -19.65
N SER A 431 1.13 35.00 -19.20
CA SER A 431 2.40 35.05 -19.93
C SER A 431 2.35 34.27 -21.23
N ALA A 432 1.73 33.08 -21.22
CA ALA A 432 1.52 32.31 -22.44
C ALA A 432 0.68 33.08 -23.47
N LEU A 433 -0.44 33.69 -23.03
CA LEU A 433 -1.29 34.52 -23.87
C LEU A 433 -0.55 35.76 -24.40
N TYR A 434 0.23 36.43 -23.56
CA TYR A 434 0.97 37.63 -23.95
C TYR A 434 2.10 37.32 -24.96
N ARG A 435 2.79 36.19 -24.82
CA ARG A 435 3.92 35.80 -25.68
C ARG A 435 3.45 35.18 -27.01
N GLY A 436 2.42 34.34 -26.99
CA GLY A 436 1.99 33.56 -28.15
C GLY A 436 0.65 33.96 -28.76
N GLY A 437 -0.23 34.64 -28.02
CA GLY A 437 -1.61 34.89 -28.46
C GLY A 437 -2.56 33.72 -28.19
N PRO A 438 -3.87 33.90 -28.43
CA PRO A 438 -4.90 32.95 -28.00
C PRO A 438 -4.89 31.63 -28.78
N GLY A 439 -4.49 31.64 -30.05
CA GLY A 439 -4.34 30.45 -30.88
C GLY A 439 -3.17 29.58 -30.42
N THR A 440 -2.01 30.19 -30.18
CA THR A 440 -0.85 29.50 -29.60
C THR A 440 -1.17 28.93 -28.22
N LEU A 441 -1.81 29.72 -27.34
CA LEU A 441 -2.21 29.28 -26.01
C LEU A 441 -3.03 27.98 -26.09
N LEU A 442 -4.02 27.91 -26.97
CA LEU A 442 -4.86 26.72 -27.09
C LEU A 442 -4.11 25.51 -27.67
N ILE A 443 -3.33 25.73 -28.75
CA ILE A 443 -2.60 24.66 -29.45
C ILE A 443 -1.55 24.04 -28.55
N ASP A 444 -0.76 24.85 -27.85
CA ASP A 444 0.30 24.34 -26.98
C ASP A 444 -0.27 23.54 -25.82
N PHE A 445 -1.33 24.05 -25.16
CA PHE A 445 -1.97 23.32 -24.08
C PHE A 445 -2.68 22.04 -24.56
N LEU A 446 -3.18 22.00 -25.80
CA LEU A 446 -3.70 20.77 -26.43
C LEU A 446 -2.60 19.74 -26.66
N ILE A 447 -1.48 20.14 -27.28
CA ILE A 447 -0.34 19.26 -27.55
C ILE A 447 0.24 18.74 -26.22
N MET A 448 0.46 19.63 -25.25
CA MET A 448 0.97 19.27 -23.92
C MET A 448 -0.03 18.41 -23.13
N GLY A 449 -1.32 18.70 -23.24
CA GLY A 449 -2.40 17.88 -22.70
C GLY A 449 -2.39 16.46 -23.25
N PHE A 450 -2.27 16.31 -24.57
CA PHE A 450 -2.19 15.00 -25.20
C PHE A 450 -0.90 14.25 -24.81
N MET A 451 0.22 14.96 -24.69
CA MET A 451 1.48 14.39 -24.20
C MET A 451 1.35 13.89 -22.76
N ILE A 452 0.86 14.72 -21.83
CA ILE A 452 0.74 14.36 -20.41
C ILE A 452 -0.27 13.23 -20.18
N PHE A 453 -1.34 13.17 -20.99
CA PHE A 453 -2.27 12.02 -20.99
C PHE A 453 -1.52 10.70 -21.20
N ASN A 454 -0.65 10.63 -22.21
CA ASN A 454 0.13 9.43 -22.48
C ASN A 454 1.14 9.11 -21.38
N VAL A 455 1.81 10.14 -20.84
CA VAL A 455 2.79 10.01 -19.75
C VAL A 455 2.12 9.43 -18.49
N VAL A 456 0.96 9.94 -18.09
CA VAL A 456 0.30 9.54 -16.84
C VAL A 456 -0.32 8.15 -16.95
N TYR A 457 -0.82 7.75 -18.11
CA TYR A 457 -1.23 6.36 -18.33
C TYR A 457 -0.04 5.38 -18.26
N ALA A 458 1.11 5.75 -18.83
CA ALA A 458 2.33 4.96 -18.74
C ALA A 458 2.83 4.86 -17.28
N LEU A 459 2.84 5.99 -16.55
CA LEU A 459 3.14 6.03 -15.12
C LEU A 459 2.20 5.13 -14.33
N GLY A 460 0.90 5.20 -14.64
CA GLY A 460 -0.14 4.46 -13.97
C GLY A 460 0.01 2.96 -14.07
N GLU A 461 0.36 2.47 -15.25
CA GLU A 461 0.66 1.06 -15.46
C GLU A 461 1.87 0.60 -14.64
N LEU A 462 2.96 1.37 -14.65
CA LEU A 462 4.14 1.09 -13.83
C LEU A 462 3.83 1.13 -12.33
N ALA A 463 3.02 2.09 -11.89
CA ALA A 463 2.69 2.29 -10.48
C ALA A 463 1.68 1.27 -9.92
N VAL A 464 0.80 0.72 -10.75
CA VAL A 464 -0.04 -0.42 -10.36
C VAL A 464 0.80 -1.69 -10.24
N MET A 465 1.75 -1.92 -11.14
CA MET A 465 2.64 -3.09 -11.10
C MET A 465 3.65 -3.03 -9.96
N TYR A 466 4.28 -1.87 -9.77
CA TYR A 466 5.36 -1.63 -8.81
C TYR A 466 5.06 -0.39 -7.96
N PRO A 467 4.16 -0.47 -6.97
CA PRO A 467 3.90 0.63 -6.05
C PRO A 467 5.06 0.77 -5.05
N VAL A 468 6.13 1.43 -5.48
CA VAL A 468 7.38 1.61 -4.73
C VAL A 468 7.53 3.03 -4.22
N SER A 469 8.18 3.18 -3.07
CA SER A 469 8.65 4.48 -2.56
C SER A 469 9.51 5.18 -3.63
N GLY A 470 9.27 6.48 -3.84
CA GLY A 470 9.94 7.26 -4.89
C GLY A 470 9.31 7.22 -6.28
N GLY A 471 8.33 6.34 -6.52
CA GLY A 471 7.54 6.32 -7.76
C GLY A 471 8.39 6.24 -9.03
N PHE A 472 8.27 7.25 -9.89
CA PHE A 472 8.83 7.21 -11.25
C PHE A 472 10.35 7.25 -11.35
N TYR A 473 11.09 7.88 -10.43
CA TYR A 473 12.55 7.84 -10.53
C TYR A 473 13.09 6.45 -10.19
N THR A 474 12.41 5.72 -9.30
CA THR A 474 12.74 4.31 -9.00
C THR A 474 12.50 3.44 -10.24
N TYR A 475 11.48 3.75 -11.07
CA TYR A 475 11.30 3.11 -12.37
C TYR A 475 12.46 3.43 -13.33
N SER A 476 13.00 4.65 -13.28
CA SER A 476 14.20 5.01 -14.05
C SER A 476 15.43 4.20 -13.61
N THR A 477 15.67 4.07 -12.31
CA THR A 477 16.75 3.22 -11.77
C THR A 477 16.60 1.76 -12.20
N ARG A 478 15.36 1.25 -12.17
CA ARG A 478 15.04 -0.15 -12.45
C ARG A 478 15.05 -0.52 -13.93
N PHE A 479 14.45 0.31 -14.76
CA PHE A 479 14.20 0.00 -16.17
C PHE A 479 15.12 0.73 -17.13
N ILE A 480 15.90 1.72 -16.68
CA ILE A 480 16.79 2.49 -17.55
C ILE A 480 18.25 2.27 -17.18
N ASP A 481 18.68 2.93 -16.11
CA ASP A 481 20.07 3.02 -15.68
C ASP A 481 20.09 3.57 -14.24
N PRO A 482 20.89 2.99 -13.32
CA PRO A 482 20.99 3.49 -11.96
C PRO A 482 21.47 4.94 -11.86
N SER A 483 22.39 5.37 -12.73
CA SER A 483 22.93 6.74 -12.73
C SER A 483 21.91 7.75 -13.23
N TRP A 484 21.12 7.38 -14.25
CA TRP A 484 19.98 8.14 -14.73
C TRP A 484 18.88 8.24 -13.66
N GLY A 485 18.61 7.15 -12.94
CA GLY A 485 17.68 7.17 -11.82
C GLY A 485 18.13 8.11 -10.68
N PHE A 486 19.42 8.13 -10.36
CA PHE A 486 19.99 9.12 -9.44
C PHE A 486 19.76 10.56 -9.93
N ALA A 487 20.02 10.82 -11.21
CA ALA A 487 19.82 12.14 -11.80
C ALA A 487 18.35 12.58 -11.76
N MET A 488 17.43 11.68 -12.13
CA MET A 488 16.00 11.97 -12.12
C MET A 488 15.44 12.18 -10.70
N GLY A 489 15.94 11.44 -9.71
CA GLY A 489 15.53 11.66 -8.33
C GLY A 489 15.95 13.04 -7.82
N TRP A 490 17.22 13.43 -8.01
CA TRP A 490 17.68 14.77 -7.60
C TRP A 490 17.05 15.89 -8.43
N ASN A 491 16.88 15.70 -9.73
CA ASN A 491 16.13 16.62 -10.59
C ASN A 491 14.73 16.91 -10.01
N TYR A 492 14.03 15.88 -9.56
CA TYR A 492 12.68 16.04 -9.01
C TYR A 492 12.67 16.67 -7.61
N VAL A 493 13.65 16.35 -6.75
CA VAL A 493 13.82 17.04 -5.45
C VAL A 493 14.06 18.54 -5.66
N PHE A 494 14.97 18.89 -6.58
CA PHE A 494 15.28 20.28 -6.89
C PHE A 494 14.08 21.01 -7.50
N GLN A 495 13.36 20.37 -8.42
CA GLN A 495 12.13 20.91 -8.99
C GLN A 495 11.17 21.37 -7.87
N TRP A 496 10.85 20.50 -6.90
CA TRP A 496 9.94 20.88 -5.82
C TRP A 496 10.53 21.84 -4.79
N ALA A 497 11.83 21.75 -4.53
CA ALA A 497 12.53 22.72 -3.69
C ALA A 497 12.48 24.15 -4.27
N ILE A 498 12.32 24.28 -5.59
CA ILE A 498 12.18 25.55 -6.32
C ILE A 498 10.72 25.97 -6.49
N VAL A 499 9.81 25.03 -6.71
CA VAL A 499 8.37 25.34 -6.85
C VAL A 499 7.81 25.93 -5.56
N LEU A 500 8.20 25.43 -4.37
CA LEU A 500 7.71 25.99 -3.11
C LEU A 500 7.97 27.51 -2.97
N PRO A 501 9.22 28.02 -3.07
CA PRO A 501 9.45 29.45 -3.00
C PRO A 501 8.80 30.21 -4.16
N LEU A 502 8.71 29.63 -5.36
CA LEU A 502 7.98 30.24 -6.49
C LEU A 502 6.51 30.50 -6.13
N GLU A 503 5.82 29.51 -5.56
CA GLU A 503 4.44 29.64 -5.10
C GLU A 503 4.32 30.73 -4.03
N LEU A 504 5.21 30.76 -3.03
CA LEU A 504 5.21 31.81 -2.00
C LEU A 504 5.36 33.23 -2.58
N VAL A 505 6.19 33.39 -3.62
CA VAL A 505 6.33 34.66 -4.33
C VAL A 505 5.01 35.04 -5.02
N VAL A 506 4.37 34.11 -5.72
CA VAL A 506 3.07 34.37 -6.36
C VAL A 506 2.02 34.77 -5.33
N ALA A 507 1.92 34.07 -4.20
CA ALA A 507 1.03 34.47 -3.10
C ALA A 507 1.32 35.90 -2.63
N SER A 508 2.60 36.23 -2.39
CA SER A 508 2.99 37.56 -1.93
C SER A 508 2.55 38.66 -2.90
N VAL A 509 2.76 38.46 -4.20
CA VAL A 509 2.33 39.42 -5.22
C VAL A 509 0.80 39.50 -5.27
N THR A 510 0.08 38.38 -5.28
CA THR A 510 -1.39 38.38 -5.31
C THR A 510 -2.00 39.12 -4.11
N THR A 511 -1.39 39.05 -2.92
CA THR A 511 -1.90 39.80 -1.75
C THR A 511 -1.79 41.31 -1.86
N GLN A 512 -0.88 41.83 -2.70
CA GLN A 512 -0.76 43.27 -2.95
C GLN A 512 -2.00 43.85 -3.65
N TYR A 513 -2.96 43.00 -4.05
CA TYR A 513 -4.23 43.41 -4.64
C TYR A 513 -5.05 44.22 -3.63
N TRP A 514 -5.05 43.76 -2.37
CA TRP A 514 -5.80 44.41 -1.29
C TRP A 514 -4.99 45.51 -0.60
N ASN A 515 -3.67 45.33 -0.44
CA ASN A 515 -2.83 46.31 0.23
C ASN A 515 -1.38 46.26 -0.30
N LYS A 516 -0.93 47.36 -0.93
CA LYS A 516 0.41 47.51 -1.50
C LYS A 516 1.44 48.05 -0.51
N ASP A 517 1.01 48.58 0.63
CA ASP A 517 1.89 49.21 1.63
C ASP A 517 2.58 48.17 2.53
N ILE A 518 2.09 46.93 2.53
CA ILE A 518 2.67 45.82 3.29
C ILE A 518 3.82 45.20 2.49
N ASP A 519 4.98 45.07 3.13
CA ASP A 519 6.15 44.43 2.53
C ASP A 519 5.83 42.97 2.10
N PRO A 520 6.12 42.57 0.84
CA PRO A 520 5.93 41.20 0.35
C PRO A 520 6.52 40.12 1.25
N ALA A 521 7.62 40.39 1.94
CA ALA A 521 8.27 39.47 2.87
C ALA A 521 7.32 39.02 3.99
N VAL A 522 6.45 39.91 4.48
CA VAL A 522 5.47 39.59 5.52
C VAL A 522 4.52 38.49 5.03
N TRP A 523 4.05 38.61 3.79
CA TRP A 523 3.16 37.62 3.19
C TRP A 523 3.89 36.30 2.94
N VAL A 524 5.12 36.33 2.42
CA VAL A 524 5.95 35.12 2.28
C VAL A 524 6.05 34.37 3.62
N ALA A 525 6.31 35.09 4.73
CA ALA A 525 6.37 34.49 6.07
C ALA A 525 5.04 33.88 6.51
N ILE A 526 3.91 34.56 6.29
CA ILE A 526 2.57 34.07 6.65
C ILE A 526 2.21 32.80 5.87
N PHE A 527 2.40 32.79 4.55
CA PHE A 527 2.09 31.62 3.72
C PHE A 527 3.03 30.46 4.02
N LEU A 528 4.31 30.71 4.26
CA LEU A 528 5.26 29.67 4.69
C LEU A 528 4.83 29.08 6.04
N ALA A 529 4.43 29.91 7.01
CA ALA A 529 3.92 29.45 8.29
C ALA A 529 2.64 28.59 8.14
N ALA A 530 1.73 28.97 7.23
CA ALA A 530 0.54 28.18 6.92
C ALA A 530 0.91 26.79 6.33
N ILE A 531 1.84 26.73 5.38
CA ILE A 531 2.32 25.47 4.80
C ILE A 531 3.01 24.60 5.85
N ILE A 532 3.83 25.19 6.73
CA ILE A 532 4.44 24.49 7.86
C ILE A 532 3.35 23.90 8.76
N ALA A 533 2.34 24.70 9.14
CA ALA A 533 1.24 24.26 9.99
C ALA A 533 0.46 23.07 9.38
N ILE A 534 0.21 23.08 8.07
CA ILE A 534 -0.44 21.95 7.38
C ILE A 534 0.45 20.69 7.44
N ASN A 535 1.75 20.84 7.23
CA ASN A 535 2.70 19.73 7.25
C ASN A 535 2.94 19.16 8.66
N VAL A 536 2.65 19.91 9.73
CA VAL A 536 2.61 19.40 11.11
C VAL A 536 1.54 18.31 11.27
N PHE A 537 0.50 18.26 10.42
CA PHE A 537 -0.49 17.18 10.43
C PHE A 537 -0.10 15.97 9.57
N GLY A 538 1.11 15.98 9.01
CA GLY A 538 1.65 14.90 8.17
C GLY A 538 0.89 14.67 6.88
N ILE A 539 0.90 13.42 6.40
CA ILE A 539 0.26 13.03 5.14
C ILE A 539 -1.26 13.32 5.11
N LEU A 540 -1.94 13.20 6.25
CA LEU A 540 -3.38 13.48 6.34
C LEU A 540 -3.66 14.97 6.22
N GLY A 541 -2.79 15.83 6.79
CA GLY A 541 -2.85 17.28 6.60
C GLY A 541 -2.82 17.66 5.13
N TYR A 542 -1.82 17.16 4.41
CA TYR A 542 -1.72 17.34 2.96
C TYR A 542 -2.95 16.82 2.22
N ALA A 543 -3.35 15.58 2.48
CA ALA A 543 -4.43 14.95 1.73
C ALA A 543 -5.81 15.60 1.96
N GLU A 544 -6.11 16.08 3.17
CA GLU A 544 -7.37 16.78 3.46
C GLU A 544 -7.33 18.23 2.95
N GLU A 545 -6.22 18.94 3.10
CA GLU A 545 -6.08 20.29 2.54
C GLU A 545 -6.26 20.26 1.02
N GLU A 546 -5.55 19.38 0.33
CA GLU A 546 -5.64 19.23 -1.13
C GLU A 546 -7.05 18.84 -1.57
N PHE A 547 -7.75 18.01 -0.78
CA PHE A 547 -9.13 17.63 -1.07
C PHE A 547 -10.07 18.85 -1.07
N TRP A 548 -10.00 19.69 -0.04
CA TRP A 548 -10.88 20.86 0.07
C TRP A 548 -10.49 21.98 -0.89
N SER A 549 -9.19 22.28 -1.02
CA SER A 549 -8.71 23.29 -1.95
C SER A 549 -9.03 22.89 -3.40
N SER A 550 -8.88 21.61 -3.77
CA SER A 550 -9.31 21.10 -5.08
C SER A 550 -10.78 21.29 -5.36
N ILE A 551 -11.68 21.04 -4.41
CA ILE A 551 -13.11 21.27 -4.62
C ILE A 551 -13.38 22.75 -4.93
N LEU A 552 -12.78 23.67 -4.18
CA LEU A 552 -12.95 25.12 -4.39
C LEU A 552 -12.37 25.57 -5.74
N LYS A 553 -11.15 25.12 -6.09
CA LYS A 553 -10.49 25.41 -7.36
C LYS A 553 -11.34 24.98 -8.55
N LEU A 554 -11.83 23.74 -8.52
CA LEU A 554 -12.63 23.17 -9.59
C LEU A 554 -13.99 23.87 -9.70
N GLY A 555 -14.63 24.16 -8.57
CA GLY A 555 -15.86 24.94 -8.54
C GLY A 555 -15.68 26.33 -9.16
N ALA A 556 -14.58 27.02 -8.84
CA ALA A 556 -14.26 28.34 -9.39
C ALA A 556 -14.02 28.29 -10.91
N ILE A 557 -13.33 27.27 -11.42
CA ILE A 557 -13.11 27.11 -12.87
C ILE A 557 -14.44 26.83 -13.58
N VAL A 558 -15.30 25.99 -13.02
CA VAL A 558 -16.64 25.74 -13.59
C VAL A 558 -17.48 27.01 -13.61
N ALA A 559 -17.48 27.78 -12.52
CA ALA A 559 -18.17 29.07 -12.46
C ALA A 559 -17.61 30.04 -13.51
N PHE A 560 -16.28 30.14 -13.64
CA PHE A 560 -15.64 30.95 -14.67
C PHE A 560 -16.04 30.52 -16.09
N MET A 561 -16.15 29.23 -16.39
CA MET A 561 -16.59 28.77 -17.73
C MET A 561 -18.03 29.18 -18.04
N VAL A 562 -18.93 29.09 -17.06
CA VAL A 562 -20.32 29.54 -17.23
C VAL A 562 -20.38 31.05 -17.44
N ILE A 563 -19.67 31.82 -16.61
CA ILE A 563 -19.57 33.28 -16.73
C ILE A 563 -18.95 33.64 -18.09
N GLY A 564 -17.85 33.00 -18.47
CA GLY A 564 -17.15 33.23 -19.72
C GLY A 564 -18.05 32.97 -20.93
N LEU A 565 -18.87 31.92 -20.91
CA LEU A 565 -19.86 31.67 -21.96
C LEU A 565 -20.89 32.81 -22.06
N VAL A 566 -21.43 33.27 -20.93
CA VAL A 566 -22.39 34.39 -20.89
C VAL A 566 -21.75 35.67 -21.43
N LEU A 567 -20.52 35.98 -21.01
CA LEU A 567 -19.79 37.17 -21.46
C LEU A 567 -19.45 37.11 -22.95
N VAL A 568 -19.02 35.95 -23.47
CA VAL A 568 -18.76 35.77 -24.91
C VAL A 568 -20.01 36.03 -25.75
N LEU A 569 -21.18 35.65 -25.23
CA LEU A 569 -22.47 35.87 -25.89
C LEU A 569 -23.01 37.30 -25.73
N GLY A 570 -22.34 38.17 -24.95
CA GLY A 570 -22.74 39.55 -24.73
C GLY A 570 -23.70 39.77 -23.57
N GLY A 571 -23.81 38.81 -22.64
CA GLY A 571 -24.65 38.92 -21.45
C GLY A 571 -24.02 39.67 -20.28
N GLY A 572 -23.03 40.52 -20.52
CA GLY A 572 -22.38 41.32 -19.48
C GLY A 572 -23.23 42.52 -19.02
N PRO A 573 -22.92 43.09 -17.83
CA PRO A 573 -23.53 44.33 -17.35
C PRO A 573 -23.40 45.49 -18.35
N SER A 574 -24.47 46.28 -18.49
CA SER A 574 -24.51 47.42 -19.40
C SER A 574 -23.43 48.46 -19.10
N GLY A 575 -22.73 48.96 -20.12
CA GLY A 575 -21.68 49.96 -19.97
C GLY A 575 -20.27 49.39 -19.70
N TYR A 576 -20.12 48.07 -19.73
CA TYR A 576 -18.85 47.36 -19.64
C TYR A 576 -18.50 46.63 -20.95
N LYS A 577 -17.31 46.02 -21.01
CA LYS A 577 -16.71 45.54 -22.26
C LYS A 577 -17.51 44.45 -22.99
N TYR A 578 -18.30 43.66 -22.26
CA TYR A 578 -19.02 42.49 -22.77
C TYR A 578 -20.55 42.67 -22.76
N ASP A 579 -21.05 43.90 -22.89
CA ASP A 579 -22.49 44.23 -22.91
C ASP A 579 -23.18 43.99 -24.27
N ALA A 580 -22.41 43.57 -25.27
CA ALA A 580 -22.87 43.13 -26.59
C ALA A 580 -22.09 41.90 -27.04
N TYR A 581 -22.59 41.20 -28.07
CA TYR A 581 -21.99 39.97 -28.57
C TYR A 581 -20.47 40.13 -28.83
N TRP A 582 -19.67 39.45 -28.02
CA TRP A 582 -18.21 39.56 -28.04
C TRP A 582 -17.60 38.58 -29.04
N GLY A 583 -18.01 37.32 -29.01
CA GLY A 583 -17.55 36.28 -29.95
C GLY A 583 -16.03 36.07 -29.91
N ALA A 584 -15.42 35.85 -31.09
CA ALA A 584 -13.99 35.56 -31.25
C ALA A 584 -13.17 36.75 -31.78
N ARG A 585 -13.56 37.99 -31.48
CA ARG A 585 -12.92 39.22 -32.01
C ARG A 585 -11.39 39.21 -31.84
N LEU A 586 -10.92 38.80 -30.66
CA LEU A 586 -9.50 38.78 -30.29
C LEU A 586 -8.66 37.77 -31.08
N TRP A 587 -9.30 36.79 -31.72
CA TRP A 587 -8.63 35.85 -32.62
C TRP A 587 -8.37 36.44 -34.01
N HIS A 588 -9.08 37.51 -34.36
CA HIS A 588 -8.89 38.24 -35.62
C HIS A 588 -8.06 39.51 -35.43
N ASP A 589 -8.28 40.27 -34.35
CA ASP A 589 -7.56 41.49 -34.02
C ASP A 589 -7.28 41.55 -32.50
N PRO A 590 -6.02 41.57 -32.03
CA PRO A 590 -4.76 41.70 -32.77
C PRO A 590 -4.32 40.43 -33.53
N GLY A 591 -5.05 39.32 -33.39
CA GLY A 591 -4.82 38.07 -34.12
C GLY A 591 -4.45 36.88 -33.23
N ALA A 592 -4.71 35.67 -33.75
CA ALA A 592 -4.58 34.43 -32.98
C ALA A 592 -3.12 34.04 -32.63
N PHE A 593 -2.15 34.38 -33.49
CA PHE A 593 -0.76 33.95 -33.37
C PHE A 593 0.18 35.15 -33.23
N LYS A 594 0.40 35.60 -31.99
CA LYS A 594 1.37 36.65 -31.68
C LYS A 594 2.78 36.07 -31.75
N ASN A 595 3.71 36.81 -32.35
CA ASN A 595 5.10 36.38 -32.60
C ASN A 595 5.26 35.12 -33.49
N GLY A 596 4.22 34.72 -34.22
CA GLY A 596 4.26 33.60 -35.18
C GLY A 596 4.72 32.26 -34.58
N PHE A 597 5.43 31.45 -35.36
CA PHE A 597 5.95 30.14 -34.92
C PHE A 597 6.86 30.23 -33.70
N LYS A 598 7.62 31.31 -33.59
CA LYS A 598 8.49 31.56 -32.42
C LYS A 598 7.68 31.78 -31.14
N GLY A 599 6.52 32.43 -31.26
CA GLY A 599 5.53 32.53 -30.18
C GLY A 599 5.06 31.15 -29.72
N VAL A 600 4.72 30.26 -30.66
CA VAL A 600 4.39 28.85 -30.40
C VAL A 600 5.51 28.16 -29.62
N CYS A 601 6.75 28.21 -30.12
CA CYS A 601 7.87 27.56 -29.42
C CYS A 601 8.09 28.09 -27.98
N SER A 602 7.80 29.36 -27.72
CA SER A 602 8.06 29.99 -26.42
C SER A 602 7.06 29.64 -25.31
N VAL A 603 5.90 29.09 -25.66
CA VAL A 603 4.80 28.86 -24.73
C VAL A 603 4.83 27.45 -24.14
N PHE A 604 5.43 26.47 -24.81
CA PHE A 604 5.51 25.07 -24.34
C PHE A 604 6.04 24.89 -22.91
N VAL A 605 7.09 25.61 -22.49
CA VAL A 605 7.63 25.47 -21.12
C VAL A 605 6.66 26.03 -20.07
N THR A 606 5.93 27.10 -20.40
CA THR A 606 4.88 27.63 -19.53
C THR A 606 3.73 26.63 -19.41
N ALA A 607 3.35 25.99 -20.52
CA ALA A 607 2.37 24.92 -20.52
C ALA A 607 2.86 23.68 -19.74
N ALA A 608 4.13 23.29 -19.88
CA ALA A 608 4.74 22.20 -19.11
C ALA A 608 4.69 22.49 -17.60
N PHE A 609 5.05 23.70 -17.20
CA PHE A 609 4.94 24.12 -15.80
C PHE A 609 3.49 24.04 -15.30
N ALA A 610 2.51 24.50 -16.09
CA ALA A 610 1.10 24.44 -15.73
C ALA A 610 0.55 23.00 -15.62
N PHE A 611 1.14 22.02 -16.30
CA PHE A 611 0.80 20.59 -16.18
C PHE A 611 1.65 19.83 -15.16
N SER A 612 2.70 20.44 -14.60
CA SER A 612 3.54 19.83 -13.57
C SER A 612 2.73 19.46 -12.32
N GLY A 613 3.13 18.40 -11.63
CA GLY A 613 2.40 17.87 -10.47
C GLY A 613 1.35 16.81 -10.83
N THR A 614 1.02 16.61 -12.10
CA THR A 614 0.12 15.50 -12.52
C THR A 614 0.69 14.14 -12.14
N GLU A 615 2.02 14.00 -12.22
CA GLU A 615 2.74 12.78 -11.88
C GLU A 615 2.79 12.48 -10.37
N LEU A 616 2.38 13.41 -9.49
CA LEU A 616 2.28 13.18 -8.04
C LEU A 616 1.35 12.02 -7.69
N VAL A 617 0.38 11.72 -8.55
CA VAL A 617 -0.49 10.55 -8.41
C VAL A 617 0.31 9.24 -8.35
N GLY A 618 1.47 9.17 -9.03
CA GLY A 618 2.38 8.03 -8.98
C GLY A 618 3.13 7.91 -7.65
N LEU A 619 3.47 9.03 -7.00
CA LEU A 619 4.04 9.02 -5.65
C LEU A 619 2.99 8.66 -4.59
N ALA A 620 1.77 9.21 -4.74
CA ALA A 620 0.65 8.89 -3.86
C ALA A 620 0.21 7.42 -3.95
N ALA A 621 0.46 6.76 -5.08
CA ALA A 621 0.17 5.33 -5.27
C ALA A 621 0.90 4.43 -4.25
N ALA A 622 2.12 4.80 -3.84
CA ALA A 622 2.88 4.06 -2.83
C ALA A 622 2.23 4.14 -1.43
N GLU A 623 1.45 5.18 -1.17
CA GLU A 623 0.76 5.44 0.10
C GLU A 623 -0.73 5.08 0.06
N ALA A 624 -1.19 4.47 -1.03
CA ALA A 624 -2.55 3.96 -1.18
C ALA A 624 -2.68 2.53 -0.65
N LYS A 625 -3.76 2.25 0.09
CA LYS A 625 -4.04 0.90 0.60
C LYS A 625 -4.18 -0.15 -0.51
N ASN A 626 -4.85 0.21 -1.60
CA ASN A 626 -5.06 -0.67 -2.75
C ASN A 626 -4.90 0.11 -4.08
N PRO A 627 -3.66 0.28 -4.58
CA PRO A 627 -3.39 1.06 -5.78
C PRO A 627 -4.00 0.41 -7.04
N ALA A 628 -4.10 -0.92 -7.11
CA ALA A 628 -4.68 -1.62 -8.26
C ALA A 628 -6.16 -1.29 -8.51
N THR A 629 -6.87 -0.81 -7.49
CA THR A 629 -8.28 -0.39 -7.61
C THR A 629 -8.44 1.12 -7.60
N ALA A 630 -7.69 1.85 -6.75
CA ALA A 630 -7.83 3.29 -6.61
C ALA A 630 -7.09 4.10 -7.69
N LEU A 631 -5.94 3.62 -8.16
CA LEU A 631 -5.08 4.37 -9.08
C LEU A 631 -5.67 4.47 -10.51
N PRO A 632 -6.24 3.41 -11.10
CA PRO A 632 -6.85 3.50 -12.43
C PRO A 632 -7.94 4.58 -12.54
N GLY A 633 -8.78 4.73 -11.52
CA GLY A 633 -9.80 5.78 -11.50
C GLY A 633 -9.19 7.19 -11.47
N ALA A 634 -8.16 7.41 -10.66
CA ALA A 634 -7.44 8.68 -10.59
C ALA A 634 -6.77 9.05 -11.92
N ILE A 635 -6.14 8.09 -12.60
CA ILE A 635 -5.45 8.31 -13.89
C ILE A 635 -6.44 8.73 -14.98
N LYS A 636 -7.59 8.06 -15.09
CA LYS A 636 -8.59 8.38 -16.11
C LYS A 636 -9.16 9.79 -15.95
N GLN A 637 -9.29 10.27 -14.71
CA GLN A 637 -9.78 11.63 -14.42
C GLN A 637 -8.87 12.74 -14.97
N VAL A 638 -7.58 12.45 -15.23
CA VAL A 638 -6.65 13.40 -15.85
C VAL A 638 -7.16 13.88 -17.22
N PHE A 639 -7.86 13.02 -17.98
CA PHE A 639 -8.47 13.41 -19.25
C PHE A 639 -9.46 14.58 -19.09
N TRP A 640 -10.34 14.51 -18.08
CA TRP A 640 -11.33 15.55 -17.82
C TRP A 640 -10.66 16.84 -17.37
N ARG A 641 -9.61 16.73 -16.56
CA ARG A 641 -8.81 17.89 -16.16
C ARG A 641 -8.21 18.60 -17.37
N ILE A 642 -7.55 17.87 -18.26
CA ILE A 642 -6.95 18.44 -19.48
C ILE A 642 -8.05 19.10 -20.33
N THR A 643 -9.08 18.34 -20.67
CA THR A 643 -10.07 18.76 -21.68
C THR A 643 -10.98 19.86 -21.14
N CYS A 644 -11.56 19.68 -19.96
CA CYS A 644 -12.60 20.58 -19.48
C CYS A 644 -12.08 21.75 -18.67
N PHE A 645 -10.99 21.61 -17.91
CA PHE A 645 -10.51 22.72 -17.09
C PHE A 645 -9.43 23.54 -17.80
N TYR A 646 -8.49 22.89 -18.49
CA TYR A 646 -7.44 23.62 -19.20
C TYR A 646 -7.91 24.12 -20.56
N ILE A 647 -8.34 23.23 -21.46
CA ILE A 647 -8.64 23.64 -22.84
C ILE A 647 -9.83 24.59 -22.91
N ILE A 648 -10.97 24.25 -22.30
CA ILE A 648 -12.16 25.12 -22.32
C ILE A 648 -11.92 26.41 -21.53
N GLY A 649 -11.30 26.33 -20.35
CA GLY A 649 -10.97 27.52 -19.55
C GLY A 649 -10.07 28.49 -20.33
N LEU A 650 -8.99 27.99 -20.93
CA LEU A 650 -8.06 28.83 -21.70
C LEU A 650 -8.63 29.29 -23.04
N LEU A 651 -9.58 28.55 -23.63
CA LEU A 651 -10.36 29.02 -24.77
C LEU A 651 -11.13 30.29 -24.39
N PHE A 652 -11.87 30.29 -23.27
CA PHE A 652 -12.57 31.50 -22.81
C PHE A 652 -11.63 32.65 -22.50
N ILE A 653 -10.48 32.37 -21.88
CA ILE A 653 -9.44 33.39 -21.68
C ILE A 653 -8.98 33.97 -23.01
N GLY A 654 -8.69 33.13 -24.01
CA GLY A 654 -8.28 33.58 -25.34
C GLY A 654 -9.39 34.31 -26.13
N LEU A 655 -10.66 34.09 -25.78
CA LEU A 655 -11.79 34.82 -26.36
C LEU A 655 -12.00 36.18 -25.67
N LEU A 656 -11.77 36.28 -24.36
CA LEU A 656 -12.17 37.43 -23.54
C LEU A 656 -11.03 38.42 -23.25
N VAL A 657 -9.77 37.95 -23.18
CA VAL A 657 -8.61 38.77 -22.79
C VAL A 657 -7.67 39.00 -23.97
N SER A 658 -7.29 40.25 -24.21
CA SER A 658 -6.40 40.60 -25.33
C SER A 658 -4.96 40.18 -25.04
N SER A 659 -4.28 39.61 -26.03
CA SER A 659 -2.84 39.27 -25.94
C SER A 659 -1.92 40.49 -25.88
N THR A 660 -2.45 41.70 -26.07
CA THR A 660 -1.72 42.98 -25.96
C THR A 660 -2.02 43.72 -24.65
N ASP A 661 -2.81 43.14 -23.75
CA ASP A 661 -3.14 43.75 -22.46
C ASP A 661 -1.88 43.88 -21.59
N GLN A 662 -1.62 45.10 -21.13
CA GLN A 662 -0.42 45.45 -20.36
C GLN A 662 -0.47 44.92 -18.91
N ARG A 663 -1.64 44.51 -18.41
CA ARG A 663 -1.77 43.89 -17.09
C ARG A 663 -1.22 42.45 -17.10
N LEU A 664 -1.16 41.78 -18.25
CA LEU A 664 -0.73 40.38 -18.33
C LEU A 664 0.74 40.20 -17.91
N LEU A 665 1.02 39.08 -17.25
CA LEU A 665 2.38 38.71 -16.86
C LEU A 665 3.32 38.70 -18.09
N GLY A 666 4.44 39.41 -18.04
CA GLY A 666 5.42 39.48 -19.14
C GLY A 666 5.34 40.74 -20.01
N SER A 667 4.43 41.67 -19.73
CA SER A 667 4.32 42.99 -20.35
C SER A 667 5.38 44.01 -19.86
N GLY A 668 6.00 43.81 -18.69
CA GLY A 668 6.99 44.70 -18.08
C GLY A 668 7.86 44.06 -16.99
N ALA A 669 8.74 44.84 -16.37
CA ALA A 669 9.73 44.38 -15.38
C ALA A 669 9.17 44.15 -13.95
N VAL A 670 7.94 44.59 -13.68
CA VAL A 670 7.26 44.43 -12.39
C VAL A 670 6.07 43.49 -12.60
N ILE A 671 5.95 42.48 -11.76
CA ILE A 671 4.79 41.58 -11.76
C ILE A 671 3.56 42.40 -11.34
N ASP A 672 2.64 42.68 -12.25
CA ASP A 672 1.38 43.35 -11.92
C ASP A 672 0.51 42.41 -11.06
N VAL A 673 -0.08 42.97 -10.02
CA VAL A 673 -0.89 42.26 -9.04
C VAL A 673 -2.21 41.75 -9.66
N ASN A 674 -2.64 42.36 -10.76
CA ASN A 674 -3.81 41.96 -11.55
C ASN A 674 -3.46 41.05 -12.75
N ALA A 675 -2.27 40.44 -12.78
CA ALA A 675 -1.77 39.73 -13.96
C ALA A 675 -2.51 38.44 -14.35
N SER A 676 -3.37 37.91 -13.48
CA SER A 676 -4.15 36.71 -13.81
C SER A 676 -5.23 37.05 -14.83
N PRO A 677 -5.25 36.43 -16.02
CA PRO A 677 -6.29 36.67 -17.00
C PRO A 677 -7.69 36.26 -16.49
N PHE A 678 -7.77 35.38 -15.49
CA PHE A 678 -9.04 35.02 -14.86
C PHE A 678 -9.62 36.17 -14.02
N VAL A 679 -8.78 37.03 -13.44
CA VAL A 679 -9.20 38.23 -12.70
C VAL A 679 -9.56 39.34 -13.67
N ILE A 680 -8.75 39.54 -14.72
CA ILE A 680 -8.96 40.57 -15.75
C ILE A 680 -10.35 40.45 -16.38
N VAL A 681 -10.83 39.24 -16.67
CA VAL A 681 -12.18 39.03 -17.24
C VAL A 681 -13.28 39.64 -16.35
N GLY A 682 -13.21 39.48 -15.03
CA GLY A 682 -14.22 40.01 -14.13
C GLY A 682 -14.18 41.53 -14.00
N GLU A 683 -12.98 42.10 -14.03
CA GLU A 683 -12.75 43.55 -14.04
C GLU A 683 -13.31 44.18 -15.31
N ASP A 684 -12.95 43.64 -16.47
CA ASP A 684 -13.42 44.11 -17.78
C ASP A 684 -14.94 43.93 -17.96
N ALA A 685 -15.51 42.92 -17.29
CA ALA A 685 -16.94 42.66 -17.26
C ALA A 685 -17.72 43.53 -16.26
N GLY A 686 -17.07 44.24 -15.34
CA GLY A 686 -17.78 44.98 -14.29
C GLY A 686 -18.46 44.11 -13.24
N LEU A 687 -17.97 42.88 -13.01
CA LEU A 687 -18.56 41.96 -12.03
C LEU A 687 -18.11 42.31 -10.61
N HIS A 688 -18.99 42.99 -9.87
CA HIS A 688 -18.73 43.37 -8.48
C HIS A 688 -18.40 42.15 -7.61
N GLY A 689 -17.27 42.19 -6.90
CA GLY A 689 -16.83 41.12 -5.98
C GLY A 689 -16.09 39.96 -6.65
N TYR A 690 -16.16 39.80 -7.97
CA TYR A 690 -15.56 38.66 -8.66
C TYR A 690 -14.02 38.65 -8.59
N ASN A 691 -13.38 39.82 -8.71
CA ASN A 691 -11.93 39.93 -8.63
C ASN A 691 -11.38 39.50 -7.25
N HIS A 692 -12.07 39.89 -6.17
CA HIS A 692 -11.76 39.43 -4.81
C HIS A 692 -11.91 37.91 -4.68
N PHE A 693 -13.00 37.35 -5.23
CA PHE A 693 -13.23 35.90 -5.24
C PHE A 693 -12.11 35.16 -5.97
N MET A 694 -11.75 35.58 -7.19
CA MET A 694 -10.70 34.91 -7.97
C MET A 694 -9.32 35.04 -7.33
N ASN A 695 -8.95 36.20 -6.81
CA ASN A 695 -7.69 36.36 -6.08
C ASN A 695 -7.64 35.48 -4.83
N ALA A 696 -8.75 35.31 -4.10
CA ALA A 696 -8.80 34.36 -2.97
C ALA A 696 -8.59 32.90 -3.42
N ILE A 697 -9.21 32.50 -4.54
CA ILE A 697 -9.00 31.16 -5.12
C ILE A 697 -7.54 30.95 -5.55
N ILE A 698 -6.91 31.97 -6.13
CA ILE A 698 -5.49 31.92 -6.49
C ILE A 698 -4.63 31.67 -5.24
N LEU A 699 -4.84 32.41 -4.15
CA LEU A 699 -4.11 32.22 -2.89
C LEU A 699 -4.29 30.82 -2.30
N ILE A 700 -5.52 30.28 -2.32
CA ILE A 700 -5.80 28.89 -1.91
C ILE A 700 -5.04 27.90 -2.79
N SER A 701 -5.00 28.16 -4.10
CA SER A 701 -4.31 27.28 -5.06
C SER A 701 -2.80 27.26 -4.86
N VAL A 702 -2.23 28.41 -4.52
CA VAL A 702 -0.80 28.56 -4.23
C VAL A 702 -0.40 27.79 -2.97
N ILE A 703 -1.21 27.83 -1.90
CA ILE A 703 -1.00 27.01 -0.69
C ILE A 703 -0.98 25.52 -1.06
N SER A 704 -1.93 25.09 -1.87
CA SER A 704 -2.06 23.70 -2.31
C SER A 704 -0.84 23.21 -3.12
N ILE A 705 -0.38 23.97 -4.12
CA ILE A 705 0.84 23.58 -4.88
C ILE A 705 2.09 23.67 -4.01
N GLY A 706 2.20 24.67 -3.13
CA GLY A 706 3.31 24.74 -2.17
C GLY A 706 3.37 23.49 -1.28
N ASN A 707 2.22 23.05 -0.77
CA ASN A 707 2.09 21.84 0.03
C ASN A 707 2.39 20.57 -0.78
N SER A 708 1.96 20.52 -2.05
CA SER A 708 2.31 19.48 -3.01
C SER A 708 3.83 19.39 -3.26
N GLY A 709 4.53 20.53 -3.28
CA GLY A 709 5.98 20.57 -3.36
C GLY A 709 6.67 20.00 -2.13
N VAL A 710 6.18 20.33 -0.93
CA VAL A 710 6.67 19.69 0.31
C VAL A 710 6.41 18.19 0.28
N PHE A 711 5.22 17.76 -0.15
CA PHE A 711 4.85 16.36 -0.26
C PHE A 711 5.75 15.59 -1.22
N GLY A 712 5.88 16.06 -2.47
CA GLY A 712 6.65 15.44 -3.54
C GLY A 712 8.15 15.44 -3.24
N GLY A 713 8.71 16.60 -2.89
CA GLY A 713 10.14 16.75 -2.61
C GLY A 713 10.61 15.91 -1.42
N SER A 714 9.86 15.90 -0.32
CA SER A 714 10.27 15.17 0.89
C SER A 714 10.24 13.64 0.69
N ARG A 715 9.24 13.12 -0.04
CA ARG A 715 9.12 11.69 -0.33
C ARG A 715 10.16 11.20 -1.30
N THR A 716 10.44 11.98 -2.35
CA THR A 716 11.53 11.65 -3.28
C THR A 716 12.88 11.68 -2.59
N LEU A 717 13.15 12.67 -1.72
CA LEU A 717 14.40 12.74 -0.97
C LEU A 717 14.53 11.59 0.05
N CYS A 718 13.44 11.23 0.72
CA CYS A 718 13.40 10.05 1.60
C CYS A 718 13.72 8.77 0.82
N ALA A 719 13.08 8.56 -0.33
CA ALA A 719 13.30 7.39 -1.16
C ALA A 719 14.74 7.34 -1.71
N LEU A 720 15.33 8.50 -2.07
CA LEU A 720 16.74 8.59 -2.44
C LEU A 720 17.65 8.15 -1.29
N SER A 721 17.32 8.55 -0.06
CA SER A 721 18.06 8.15 1.14
C SER A 721 17.97 6.65 1.40
N GLU A 722 16.78 6.06 1.25
CA GLU A 722 16.54 4.61 1.38
C GLU A 722 17.37 3.79 0.38
N GLN A 723 17.56 4.30 -0.84
CA GLN A 723 18.39 3.67 -1.88
C GLN A 723 19.89 3.99 -1.75
N GLY A 724 20.28 4.78 -0.74
CA GLY A 724 21.67 5.20 -0.51
C GLY A 724 22.18 6.28 -1.46
N TYR A 725 21.28 7.01 -2.13
CA TYR A 725 21.57 8.13 -3.04
C TYR A 725 21.53 9.50 -2.35
N ALA A 726 21.08 9.54 -1.10
CA ALA A 726 21.13 10.71 -0.23
C ALA A 726 21.57 10.29 1.19
N PRO A 727 22.04 11.24 2.04
CA PRO A 727 22.42 10.94 3.42
C PRO A 727 21.32 10.22 4.20
N ARG A 728 21.71 9.25 5.05
CA ARG A 728 20.78 8.40 5.84
C ARG A 728 19.90 9.16 6.83
N ILE A 729 20.18 10.42 7.11
CA ILE A 729 19.32 11.26 7.95
C ILE A 729 17.93 11.46 7.33
N PHE A 730 17.85 11.48 5.99
CA PHE A 730 16.59 11.74 5.28
C PHE A 730 15.66 10.53 5.19
N SER A 731 16.10 9.31 5.53
CA SER A 731 15.25 8.12 5.63
C SER A 731 14.55 8.00 6.99
N TYR A 732 14.71 9.00 7.87
CA TYR A 732 13.96 9.06 9.12
C TYR A 732 12.49 9.36 8.85
N ILE A 733 11.64 8.38 9.15
CA ILE A 733 10.19 8.53 9.13
C ILE A 733 9.67 8.52 10.56
N ASP A 734 8.90 9.54 10.92
CA ASP A 734 8.28 9.66 12.24
C ASP A 734 7.00 8.82 12.37
N LYS A 735 6.45 8.66 13.59
CA LYS A 735 5.24 7.86 13.83
C LYS A 735 4.00 8.41 13.12
N SER A 736 3.95 9.70 12.80
CA SER A 736 2.88 10.29 11.98
C SER A 736 3.05 9.98 10.47
N GLY A 737 4.16 9.36 10.07
CA GLY A 737 4.46 9.00 8.69
C GLY A 737 5.12 10.12 7.89
N ARG A 738 5.76 11.09 8.55
CA ARG A 738 6.49 12.17 7.90
C ARG A 738 7.95 11.79 7.73
N PRO A 739 8.53 11.96 6.54
CA PRO A 739 9.98 11.95 6.37
C PRO A 739 10.58 13.23 6.96
N LEU A 740 10.64 13.31 8.30
CA LEU A 740 10.73 14.56 9.06
C LEU A 740 11.89 15.47 8.60
N PHE A 741 13.11 14.95 8.49
CA PHE A 741 14.26 15.73 8.07
C PHE A 741 14.20 16.15 6.60
N ALA A 742 13.63 15.31 5.73
CA ALA A 742 13.44 15.66 4.33
C ALA A 742 12.37 16.75 4.18
N THR A 743 11.26 16.64 4.92
CA THR A 743 10.22 17.68 5.00
C THR A 743 10.78 19.00 5.51
N MET A 744 11.59 18.99 6.58
CA MET A 744 12.23 20.21 7.09
C MET A 744 13.17 20.86 6.08
N LEU A 745 13.95 20.06 5.34
CA LEU A 745 14.83 20.61 4.31
C LEU A 745 14.03 21.31 3.19
N ILE A 746 12.97 20.66 2.68
CA ILE A 746 12.15 21.27 1.62
C ILE A 746 11.43 22.52 2.14
N LEU A 747 10.90 22.51 3.36
CA LEU A 747 10.31 23.69 3.98
C LEU A 747 11.32 24.83 4.15
N ALA A 748 12.58 24.52 4.50
CA ALA A 748 13.64 25.52 4.61
C ALA A 748 13.95 26.18 3.25
N CYS A 749 13.84 25.46 2.13
CA CYS A 749 13.94 26.05 0.79
C CYS A 749 12.85 27.10 0.52
N GLY A 750 11.71 27.06 1.22
CA GLY A 750 10.69 28.11 1.18
C GLY A 750 11.23 29.49 1.58
N ALA A 751 12.29 29.57 2.38
CA ALA A 751 12.95 30.83 2.71
C ALA A 751 13.60 31.52 1.50
N ILE A 752 13.84 30.81 0.40
CA ILE A 752 14.27 31.41 -0.87
C ILE A 752 13.19 32.39 -1.39
N GLY A 753 11.92 32.22 -1.01
CA GLY A 753 10.84 33.15 -1.37
C GLY A 753 11.08 34.59 -0.87
N PHE A 754 11.87 34.79 0.18
CA PHE A 754 12.25 36.13 0.67
C PHE A 754 13.14 36.91 -0.30
N VAL A 755 13.66 36.26 -1.34
CA VAL A 755 14.37 36.93 -2.44
C VAL A 755 13.51 38.00 -3.11
N ASN A 756 12.18 37.88 -3.06
CA ASN A 756 11.28 38.92 -3.60
C ASN A 756 11.34 40.25 -2.83
N ALA A 757 11.93 40.27 -1.62
CA ALA A 757 12.23 41.51 -0.90
C ALA A 757 13.44 42.26 -1.50
N ALA A 758 14.24 41.60 -2.34
CA ALA A 758 15.36 42.22 -3.04
C ALA A 758 14.89 42.89 -4.35
N ALA A 759 15.57 43.96 -4.76
CA ALA A 759 15.27 44.69 -6.00
C ALA A 759 15.34 43.80 -7.28
N SER A 760 16.08 42.69 -7.23
CA SER A 760 16.21 41.71 -8.32
C SER A 760 15.22 40.54 -8.23
N GLY A 761 14.24 40.58 -7.32
CA GLY A 761 13.25 39.53 -7.08
C GLY A 761 12.57 38.98 -8.35
N PRO A 762 12.03 39.82 -9.25
CA PRO A 762 11.39 39.37 -10.48
C PRO A 762 12.34 38.61 -11.42
N VAL A 763 13.60 39.05 -11.53
CA VAL A 763 14.60 38.35 -12.35
C VAL A 763 14.86 36.96 -11.79
N ILE A 764 15.04 36.84 -10.47
CA ILE A 764 15.30 35.55 -9.82
C ILE A 764 14.09 34.62 -9.95
N PHE A 765 12.87 35.16 -9.88
CA PHE A 765 11.65 34.41 -10.15
C PHE A 765 11.63 33.78 -11.55
N GLU A 766 12.03 34.51 -12.59
CA GLU A 766 12.11 33.95 -13.95
C GLU A 766 13.13 32.80 -14.06
N TRP A 767 14.29 32.92 -13.41
CA TRP A 767 15.29 31.85 -13.35
C TRP A 767 14.75 30.60 -12.64
N LEU A 768 14.05 30.77 -11.52
CA LEU A 768 13.43 29.66 -10.77
C LEU A 768 12.34 28.97 -11.60
N LEU A 769 11.49 29.74 -12.28
CA LEU A 769 10.44 29.22 -13.16
C LEU A 769 11.02 28.41 -14.32
N ALA A 770 12.06 28.93 -14.99
CA ALA A 770 12.69 28.27 -16.12
C ALA A 770 13.32 26.93 -15.72
N LEU A 771 13.95 26.88 -14.55
CA LEU A 771 14.54 25.66 -14.01
C LEU A 771 13.48 24.58 -13.71
N SER A 772 12.30 24.97 -13.19
CA SER A 772 11.21 24.04 -12.88
C SER A 772 10.55 23.44 -14.13
N GLY A 773 10.30 24.23 -15.17
CA GLY A 773 9.58 23.75 -16.35
C GLY A 773 10.37 22.71 -17.15
N LEU A 774 11.68 22.89 -17.30
CA LEU A 774 12.54 21.95 -18.02
C LEU A 774 12.74 20.64 -17.24
N ALA A 775 12.81 20.71 -15.91
CA ALA A 775 12.93 19.54 -15.03
C ALA A 775 11.74 18.58 -15.16
N ALA A 776 10.52 19.09 -15.34
CA ALA A 776 9.32 18.28 -15.55
C ALA A 776 9.39 17.48 -16.86
N LEU A 777 9.88 18.09 -17.95
CA LEU A 777 10.02 17.43 -19.25
C LEU A 777 10.98 16.23 -19.18
N PHE A 778 12.13 16.36 -18.51
CA PHE A 778 13.06 15.24 -18.32
C PHE A 778 12.44 14.12 -17.49
N THR A 779 11.69 14.47 -16.44
CA THR A 779 10.95 13.51 -15.62
C THR A 779 9.95 12.71 -16.45
N TRP A 780 9.14 13.38 -17.28
CA TRP A 780 8.15 12.74 -18.14
C TRP A 780 8.78 11.92 -19.26
N ALA A 781 9.88 12.38 -19.86
CA ALA A 781 10.63 11.61 -20.84
C ALA A 781 11.15 10.32 -20.21
N SER A 782 11.67 10.40 -18.98
CA SER A 782 12.14 9.24 -18.24
C SER A 782 11.02 8.25 -17.93
N ILE A 783 9.81 8.72 -17.61
CA ILE A 783 8.63 7.84 -17.42
C ILE A 783 8.31 7.10 -18.72
N CYS A 784 8.26 7.81 -19.85
CA CYS A 784 8.00 7.19 -21.16
C CYS A 784 9.05 6.13 -21.50
N VAL A 785 10.34 6.44 -21.34
CA VAL A 785 11.44 5.49 -21.59
C VAL A 785 11.35 4.29 -20.65
N ALA A 786 11.11 4.51 -19.36
CA ALA A 786 10.96 3.43 -18.39
C ALA A 786 9.80 2.50 -18.76
N HIS A 787 8.66 3.03 -19.20
CA HIS A 787 7.52 2.22 -19.63
C HIS A 787 7.78 1.43 -20.92
N ILE A 788 8.41 2.05 -21.93
CA ILE A 788 8.82 1.36 -23.17
C ILE A 788 9.74 0.17 -22.82
N ARG A 789 10.72 0.41 -21.95
CA ARG A 789 11.69 -0.60 -21.55
C ARG A 789 11.10 -1.68 -20.66
N PHE A 790 10.19 -1.32 -19.74
CA PHE A 790 9.41 -2.27 -18.95
C PHE A 790 8.67 -3.24 -19.88
N ARG A 791 7.90 -2.74 -20.85
CA ARG A 791 7.14 -3.58 -21.79
C ARG A 791 8.04 -4.48 -22.64
N ALA A 792 9.21 -3.98 -23.05
CA ALA A 792 10.20 -4.77 -23.78
C ALA A 792 10.79 -5.90 -22.92
N ALA A 793 11.20 -5.60 -21.69
CA ALA A 793 11.74 -6.59 -20.76
C ALA A 793 10.67 -7.60 -20.31
N TRP A 794 9.43 -7.14 -20.10
CA TRP A 794 8.29 -8.00 -19.76
C TRP A 794 8.08 -9.10 -20.79
N LYS A 795 8.06 -8.71 -22.08
CA LYS A 795 7.96 -9.67 -23.19
C LYS A 795 9.21 -10.57 -23.29
N HIS A 796 10.39 -10.00 -23.07
CA HIS A 796 11.67 -10.73 -23.14
C HIS A 796 11.75 -11.86 -22.10
N HIS A 797 11.26 -11.62 -20.88
CA HIS A 797 11.16 -12.61 -19.80
C HIS A 797 9.96 -13.55 -19.93
N GLY A 798 9.27 -13.59 -21.08
CA GLY A 798 8.21 -14.55 -21.38
C GLY A 798 6.83 -14.18 -20.83
N HIS A 799 6.65 -12.99 -20.25
CA HIS A 799 5.36 -12.57 -19.72
C HIS A 799 4.41 -12.03 -20.80
N THR A 800 3.12 -12.19 -20.53
CA THR A 800 2.04 -11.74 -21.41
C THR A 800 1.44 -10.43 -20.93
N LEU A 801 0.73 -9.72 -21.82
CA LEU A 801 0.06 -8.47 -21.44
C LEU A 801 -1.12 -8.69 -20.50
N ASP A 802 -1.68 -9.90 -20.43
CA ASP A 802 -2.85 -10.18 -19.60
C ASP A 802 -2.52 -10.27 -18.11
N GLU A 803 -1.23 -10.42 -17.80
CA GLU A 803 -0.66 -10.33 -16.46
C GLU A 803 -0.46 -8.89 -15.97
N ILE A 804 -0.87 -7.89 -16.77
CA ILE A 804 -0.85 -6.47 -16.41
C ILE A 804 -2.27 -6.02 -16.01
N PRO A 805 -2.49 -5.68 -14.73
CA PRO A 805 -3.79 -5.26 -14.18
C PRO A 805 -4.42 -4.04 -14.88
N PHE A 806 -3.61 -3.01 -15.10
CA PHE A 806 -4.00 -1.75 -15.71
C PHE A 806 -3.09 -1.49 -16.90
N LYS A 807 -3.67 -1.38 -18.09
CA LYS A 807 -2.94 -1.17 -19.35
C LYS A 807 -3.06 0.31 -19.75
N ALA A 808 -1.93 0.94 -20.08
CA ALA A 808 -1.88 2.28 -20.65
C ALA A 808 -2.74 2.35 -21.93
N ALA A 809 -3.52 3.43 -22.11
CA ALA A 809 -4.52 3.53 -23.19
C ALA A 809 -3.89 3.37 -24.58
N GLY A 810 -2.76 4.03 -24.85
CA GLY A 810 -2.00 3.89 -26.09
C GLY A 810 -0.93 2.78 -26.06
N GLY A 811 -0.85 1.99 -24.98
CA GLY A 811 0.24 1.04 -24.75
C GLY A 811 1.63 1.68 -24.90
N VAL A 812 2.56 0.96 -25.53
CA VAL A 812 3.92 1.44 -25.81
C VAL A 812 3.94 2.56 -26.84
N TRP A 813 3.02 2.55 -27.81
CA TRP A 813 2.91 3.60 -28.84
C TRP A 813 2.59 4.96 -28.22
N GLY A 814 1.72 5.00 -27.20
CA GLY A 814 1.45 6.20 -26.43
C GLY A 814 2.72 6.77 -25.78
N SER A 815 3.58 5.92 -25.21
CA SER A 815 4.85 6.34 -24.62
C SER A 815 5.85 6.86 -25.65
N TRP A 816 5.93 6.24 -26.84
CA TRP A 816 6.75 6.77 -27.94
C TRP A 816 6.25 8.13 -28.42
N CYS A 817 4.93 8.28 -28.57
CA CYS A 817 4.32 9.55 -28.94
C CYS A 817 4.64 10.65 -27.91
N GLY A 818 4.44 10.36 -26.62
CA GLY A 818 4.82 11.27 -25.53
C GLY A 818 6.30 11.64 -25.57
N LEU A 819 7.19 10.66 -25.75
CA LEU A 819 8.63 10.90 -25.83
C LEU A 819 9.02 11.79 -27.03
N ILE A 820 8.45 11.53 -28.20
CA ILE A 820 8.68 12.35 -29.41
C ILE A 820 8.22 13.78 -29.17
N LEU A 821 7.03 13.99 -28.61
CA LEU A 821 6.54 15.33 -28.27
C LEU A 821 7.46 16.05 -27.29
N ILE A 822 7.96 15.37 -26.26
CA ILE A 822 8.93 15.96 -25.32
C ILE A 822 10.22 16.37 -26.04
N ILE A 823 10.75 15.54 -26.93
CA ILE A 823 11.94 15.87 -27.73
C ILE A 823 11.69 17.11 -28.60
N LEU A 824 10.51 17.20 -29.24
CA LEU A 824 10.13 18.36 -30.04
C LEU A 824 10.00 19.63 -29.19
N VAL A 825 9.46 19.52 -27.97
CA VAL A 825 9.38 20.64 -27.03
C VAL A 825 10.77 21.08 -26.57
N LEU A 826 11.68 20.14 -26.26
CA LEU A 826 13.06 20.47 -25.92
C LEU A 826 13.80 21.13 -27.09
N ALA A 827 13.53 20.69 -28.32
CA ALA A 827 14.07 21.33 -29.53
C ALA A 827 13.50 22.74 -29.73
N ALA A 828 12.20 22.94 -29.50
CA ALA A 828 11.56 24.26 -29.53
C ALA A 828 12.14 25.19 -28.45
N GLN A 829 12.37 24.67 -27.24
CA GLN A 829 13.00 25.42 -26.16
C GLN A 829 14.43 25.82 -26.52
N PHE A 830 15.23 24.89 -27.06
CA PHE A 830 16.58 25.18 -27.55
C PHE A 830 16.58 26.27 -28.63
N TYR A 831 15.63 26.23 -29.56
CA TYR A 831 15.46 27.27 -30.57
C TYR A 831 15.16 28.64 -29.94
N THR A 832 14.24 28.70 -28.98
CA THR A 832 13.92 29.96 -28.29
C THR A 832 15.02 30.47 -27.35
N ALA A 833 15.88 29.57 -26.85
CA ALA A 833 17.06 29.92 -26.09
C ALA A 833 18.14 30.57 -26.98
N LEU A 834 18.34 30.04 -28.19
CA LEU A 834 19.27 30.62 -29.16
C LEU A 834 18.75 31.93 -29.76
N TYR A 835 17.45 32.02 -29.98
CA TYR A 835 16.80 33.20 -30.53
C TYR A 835 15.67 33.62 -29.58
N PRO A 836 15.92 34.43 -28.54
CA PRO A 836 14.89 34.87 -27.61
C PRO A 836 13.90 35.85 -28.28
N LEU A 837 12.68 35.93 -27.76
CA LEU A 837 11.65 36.87 -28.24
C LEU A 837 12.12 38.33 -28.09
N GLY A 838 11.70 39.21 -29.00
CA GLY A 838 12.07 40.63 -28.98
C GLY A 838 13.44 40.98 -29.58
N ASN A 839 14.35 40.02 -29.76
CA ASN A 839 15.70 40.27 -30.29
C ASN A 839 15.81 40.39 -31.83
N SER A 840 14.72 40.69 -32.54
CA SER A 840 14.68 40.83 -34.02
C SER A 840 15.37 39.70 -34.80
N GLY A 841 15.32 38.46 -34.30
CA GLY A 841 15.96 37.30 -34.92
C GLY A 841 17.48 37.19 -34.72
N LYS A 842 18.08 38.04 -33.88
CA LYS A 842 19.49 37.93 -33.48
C LYS A 842 19.69 36.81 -32.45
N LEU A 843 20.93 36.31 -32.37
CA LEU A 843 21.34 35.36 -31.35
C LEU A 843 21.15 35.98 -29.95
N GLY A 844 20.62 35.19 -29.02
CA GLY A 844 20.53 35.54 -27.60
C GLY A 844 21.90 35.66 -26.95
N SER A 845 21.95 36.33 -25.80
CA SER A 845 23.14 36.37 -24.98
C SER A 845 23.41 34.99 -24.34
N ALA A 846 24.64 34.79 -23.83
CA ALA A 846 24.93 33.60 -23.03
C ALA A 846 23.99 33.50 -21.82
N GLU A 847 23.65 34.64 -21.21
CA GLU A 847 22.70 34.70 -20.10
C GLU A 847 21.32 34.18 -20.52
N ASP A 848 20.79 34.61 -21.67
CA ASP A 848 19.49 34.14 -22.18
C ASP A 848 19.48 32.63 -22.44
N TRP A 849 20.58 32.11 -22.99
CA TRP A 849 20.71 30.68 -23.24
C TRP A 849 20.73 29.88 -21.93
N PHE A 850 21.56 30.29 -20.96
CA PHE A 850 21.64 29.63 -19.68
C PHE A 850 20.34 29.76 -18.88
N LYS A 851 19.63 30.90 -18.95
CA LYS A 851 18.29 31.06 -18.38
C LYS A 851 17.32 30.02 -18.90
N ALA A 852 17.23 29.90 -20.23
CA ALA A 852 16.25 29.05 -20.89
C ALA A 852 16.58 27.55 -20.85
N MET A 853 17.86 27.19 -20.73
CA MET A 853 18.34 25.80 -20.79
C MET A 853 18.94 25.28 -19.47
N LEU A 854 18.87 26.01 -18.36
CA LEU A 854 19.57 25.67 -17.10
C LEU A 854 19.32 24.24 -16.60
N GLY A 855 18.12 23.70 -16.79
CA GLY A 855 17.81 22.34 -16.33
C GLY A 855 18.62 21.24 -17.04
N LEU A 856 19.02 21.43 -18.30
CA LEU A 856 19.78 20.44 -19.06
C LEU A 856 21.18 20.19 -18.46
N PRO A 857 22.06 21.19 -18.27
CA PRO A 857 23.37 20.97 -17.64
C PRO A 857 23.25 20.50 -16.19
N VAL A 858 22.20 20.90 -15.46
CA VAL A 858 21.95 20.40 -14.09
C VAL A 858 21.67 18.89 -14.10
N VAL A 859 20.77 18.42 -14.96
CA VAL A 859 20.48 16.99 -15.11
C VAL A 859 21.71 16.21 -15.57
N LEU A 860 22.45 16.72 -16.56
CA LEU A 860 23.69 16.10 -17.03
C LEU A 860 24.76 16.05 -15.93
N GLY A 861 24.86 17.08 -15.10
CA GLY A 861 25.74 17.12 -13.94
C GLY A 861 25.40 16.03 -12.93
N PHE A 862 24.13 15.91 -12.54
CA PHE A 862 23.71 14.82 -11.65
C PHE A 862 23.93 13.44 -12.27
N TRP A 863 23.68 13.28 -13.57
CA TRP A 863 23.94 12.02 -14.27
C TRP A 863 25.43 11.67 -14.27
N ALA A 864 26.31 12.63 -14.54
CA ALA A 864 27.76 12.44 -14.49
C ALA A 864 28.24 12.05 -13.08
N VAL A 865 27.74 12.71 -12.04
CA VAL A 865 28.03 12.35 -10.64
C VAL A 865 27.54 10.94 -10.31
N GLY A 866 26.31 10.61 -10.70
CA GLY A 866 25.73 9.27 -10.54
C GLY A 866 26.57 8.20 -11.24
N TYR A 867 27.03 8.49 -12.46
CA TYR A 867 27.85 7.58 -13.26
C TYR A 867 29.23 7.36 -12.63
N LEU A 868 29.89 8.43 -12.17
CA LEU A 868 31.18 8.34 -11.48
C LEU A 868 31.07 7.54 -10.17
N TRP A 869 29.94 7.66 -9.46
CA TRP A 869 29.70 6.94 -8.21
C TRP A 869 29.38 5.46 -8.45
N LYS A 870 28.39 5.16 -9.29
CA LYS A 870 27.90 3.78 -9.48
C LYS A 870 28.74 2.97 -10.44
N ARG A 871 29.40 3.63 -11.40
CA ARG A 871 30.15 2.98 -12.50
C ARG A 871 29.32 1.93 -13.25
N THR A 872 28.00 2.08 -13.22
CA THR A 872 27.02 1.28 -13.95
C THR A 872 26.39 2.14 -15.02
N GLY A 873 26.12 1.53 -16.17
CA GLY A 873 25.46 2.18 -17.29
C GLY A 873 24.13 1.51 -17.64
N TRP A 874 23.63 1.90 -18.82
CA TRP A 874 22.41 1.39 -19.43
C TRP A 874 22.21 -0.12 -19.24
N LEU A 875 21.09 -0.49 -18.60
CA LEU A 875 20.78 -1.89 -18.35
C LEU A 875 20.44 -2.60 -19.68
N THR A 876 20.87 -3.84 -19.87
CA THR A 876 20.36 -4.68 -20.97
C THR A 876 19.04 -5.33 -20.56
N LEU A 877 18.22 -5.78 -21.53
CA LEU A 877 16.91 -6.37 -21.22
C LEU A 877 17.02 -7.57 -20.26
N ASP A 878 18.06 -8.40 -20.39
CA ASP A 878 18.31 -9.54 -19.51
C ASP A 878 18.60 -9.16 -18.05
N LYS A 879 19.14 -7.95 -17.83
CA LYS A 879 19.51 -7.44 -16.50
C LYS A 879 18.37 -6.68 -15.83
N ILE A 880 17.29 -6.39 -16.56
CA ILE A 880 16.13 -5.71 -15.99
C ILE A 880 15.36 -6.72 -15.15
N ASP A 881 15.29 -6.45 -13.87
CA ASP A 881 14.46 -7.19 -12.91
C ASP A 881 12.99 -6.77 -13.07
N VAL A 882 12.13 -7.73 -13.45
CA VAL A 882 10.67 -7.53 -13.57
C VAL A 882 9.88 -8.14 -12.41
N ASP A 883 10.51 -8.87 -11.49
CA ASP A 883 9.82 -9.66 -10.47
C ASP A 883 9.87 -9.02 -9.07
N THR A 884 11.02 -8.50 -8.66
CA THR A 884 11.20 -7.99 -7.28
C THR A 884 10.24 -6.83 -6.99
N GLY A 885 9.56 -6.83 -5.85
CA GLY A 885 8.67 -5.72 -5.48
C GLY A 885 7.41 -5.58 -6.34
N ARG A 886 7.10 -6.58 -7.19
CA ARG A 886 5.78 -6.72 -7.81
C ARG A 886 4.75 -6.94 -6.70
N ARG A 887 3.68 -6.14 -6.70
CA ARG A 887 2.61 -6.34 -5.72
C ARG A 887 1.73 -7.51 -6.15
N GLU A 888 1.38 -8.39 -5.21
CA GLU A 888 0.35 -9.39 -5.46
C GLU A 888 -0.97 -8.70 -5.74
N VAL A 889 -1.53 -9.00 -6.91
CA VAL A 889 -2.77 -8.40 -7.37
C VAL A 889 -3.86 -9.45 -7.26
N ASN A 890 -4.99 -9.08 -6.65
CA ASN A 890 -6.16 -9.97 -6.60
C ASN A 890 -6.80 -10.04 -8.00
N TRP A 891 -6.42 -11.07 -8.75
CA TRP A 891 -6.88 -11.31 -10.12
C TRP A 891 -8.37 -11.63 -10.20
N GLU A 892 -8.98 -12.19 -9.16
CA GLU A 892 -10.42 -12.48 -9.13
C GLU A 892 -11.22 -11.18 -9.21
N ILE A 893 -10.87 -10.18 -8.40
CA ILE A 893 -11.53 -8.85 -8.41
C ILE A 893 -11.37 -8.17 -9.77
N ILE A 894 -10.18 -8.26 -10.35
CA ILE A 894 -9.90 -7.66 -11.66
C ILE A 894 -10.68 -8.35 -12.77
N ASN A 895 -10.71 -9.69 -12.77
CA ASN A 895 -11.43 -10.47 -13.77
C ASN A 895 -12.94 -10.28 -13.64
N GLU A 896 -13.48 -10.22 -12.42
CA GLU A 896 -14.88 -9.84 -12.18
C GLU A 896 -15.19 -8.44 -12.73
N THR A 897 -14.29 -7.48 -12.49
CA THR A 897 -14.48 -6.11 -12.98
C THR A 897 -14.44 -6.07 -14.51
N LYS A 898 -13.49 -6.78 -15.13
CA LYS A 898 -13.41 -6.94 -16.60
C LYS A 898 -14.68 -7.59 -17.16
N GLN A 899 -15.21 -8.64 -16.53
CA GLN A 899 -16.45 -9.30 -16.94
C GLN A 899 -17.68 -8.38 -16.81
N LYS A 900 -17.79 -7.63 -15.70
CA LYS A 900 -18.85 -6.62 -15.52
C LYS A 900 -18.80 -5.56 -16.61
N ILE A 901 -17.60 -5.07 -16.96
CA ILE A 901 -17.41 -4.09 -18.04
C ILE A 901 -17.73 -4.71 -19.40
N ALA A 902 -17.34 -5.96 -19.66
CA ALA A 902 -17.64 -6.65 -20.92
C ALA A 902 -19.15 -6.76 -21.16
N GLY A 903 -19.95 -6.90 -20.10
CA GLY A 903 -21.41 -6.88 -20.15
C GLY A 903 -22.03 -5.49 -20.36
N PHE A 904 -21.27 -4.40 -20.36
CA PHE A 904 -21.82 -3.06 -20.59
C PHE A 904 -22.11 -2.79 -22.08
N PRO A 905 -23.14 -1.98 -22.39
CA PRO A 905 -23.36 -1.46 -23.74
C PRO A 905 -22.12 -0.76 -24.30
N ALA A 906 -21.93 -0.75 -25.63
CA ALA A 906 -20.75 -0.17 -26.28
C ALA A 906 -20.43 1.27 -25.81
N TRP A 907 -21.45 2.14 -25.72
CA TRP A 907 -21.26 3.50 -25.22
C TRP A 907 -20.75 3.52 -23.77
N LYS A 908 -21.28 2.67 -22.88
CA LYS A 908 -20.88 2.59 -21.47
C LYS A 908 -19.50 1.95 -21.30
N ARG A 909 -19.09 1.06 -22.20
CA ARG A 909 -17.71 0.54 -22.28
C ARG A 909 -16.73 1.61 -22.71
N VAL A 910 -17.09 2.42 -23.70
CA VAL A 910 -16.29 3.58 -24.13
C VAL A 910 -16.21 4.59 -22.99
N LEU A 911 -17.33 4.90 -22.33
CA LEU A 911 -17.33 5.73 -21.13
C LEU A 911 -16.40 5.14 -20.07
N HIS A 912 -16.51 3.87 -19.70
CA HIS A 912 -15.63 3.27 -18.70
C HIS A 912 -14.17 3.14 -19.16
N ALA A 913 -13.86 3.12 -20.46
CA ALA A 913 -12.48 3.12 -20.92
C ALA A 913 -11.84 4.52 -20.74
N LEU A 914 -12.65 5.56 -20.94
CA LEU A 914 -12.25 6.97 -20.84
C LEU A 914 -12.41 7.57 -19.43
N PHE A 915 -13.34 7.05 -18.63
CA PHE A 915 -13.76 7.48 -17.29
C PHE A 915 -13.64 6.33 -16.28
#